data_AF-A0A834DP52-F1
#
_entry.id   AF-A0A834DP52-F1
#
_cell.length_a   1.000
_cell.length_b   1.000
_cell.length_c   1.000
_cell.angle_alpha   90.00
_cell.angle_beta   90.00
_cell.angle_gamma   90.00
#
_symmetry.space_group_name_H-M   'P 1'
#
loop_
_entity.id
_entity.type
_entity.pdbx_description
1 polymer ?
#
loop_
_entity_poly.entity_id
_entity_poly.type
_entity_poly.pdbx_seq_one_letter_code
_entity_poly.pdbx_strand_id
1 'polypeptide(L)'
;MGEAFLNGQSIGLWNYIEREGKCHGCFGSPQNEDSSFHFDGSGYSVVEKPLRATVTHIIMLFSTFSTNGLLLYLTSNGTKDFLSIELVHGRVKVTIDLGSGPLALVTDQRYNNGTWYKIAFQRNRKQGLLAVIDAYNTSYKETKQGETPGASSDLNRLDKDPIYVGGLPRSRVGRKGVTSKSYVGCIKNLEISRSTFDLLRNSYGVRKGCILEPIRSASFLKGGYVELPPRSLSPESELLATFATTNNSGIILAALGRHGKNQQAQGPFFSIMLIEGNIEVHVNPGDGASLRRALLQAPMGTYGDGQEHSISLIRSGRIITVQLDETNPVEMNLGPSMESTTINVSNLYVGGVPEGEGTVMPKTRRSFHGCIRNLVFDMELLDFSRAFGYEQVDLDTCLLSERPELALRGVDGERPPESRLLPSPQQCAVDGAPEYVPDAHQFGLTQGSHLVLPFNQLAVRKRLSVQLRIRTFASSGLIYYMAHQNQVDYAALQLHGGHLHFMFDLGKGRTKVSHPALLSDGQWHTVKTEYFKRKGFVMVDGQESPMVTTVGDGTALDVEGKLYLGGLPSDYRSRNTAVITHSIPACIGAVTLNGRQLDKDSPVSASAVARCYAEAQEGTFFEGSGYAALVKEGYKVRSDVNITLEFRTSSENGVLLGISSAKVDAIGLEIVNGKLLFHVNNGAGRITATYEPRATNSLCDGKWHSLQANKSKHRVVLIVDGDAVRAESPHVQSTSVDTNNPIYVGGYPADVKQNCLSSQTSFRGCLRKLTLTKGPQVQPCDFSRAFDLQGVFPHSCPRAEP
;
A
#
# COMPACT_ATOMS: atom_id res chain seq x y z
N MET A 1 -37.19 4.64 -1.81
CA MET A 1 -36.37 5.85 -2.05
C MET A 1 -35.09 5.40 -2.74
N GLY A 2 -34.72 6.02 -3.86
CA GLY A 2 -33.52 5.68 -4.63
C GLY A 2 -32.22 6.18 -3.97
N GLU A 3 -31.10 5.86 -4.58
CA GLU A 3 -29.74 6.24 -4.14
C GLU A 3 -29.62 7.77 -4.00
N ALA A 4 -29.05 8.24 -2.88
CA ALA A 4 -28.68 9.64 -2.71
C ALA A 4 -27.21 9.81 -3.11
N PHE A 5 -26.85 10.95 -3.72
CA PHE A 5 -25.48 11.24 -4.13
C PHE A 5 -25.05 12.61 -3.60
N LEU A 6 -23.81 12.72 -3.14
CA LEU A 6 -23.14 13.98 -2.84
C LEU A 6 -21.81 14.00 -3.60
N ASN A 7 -21.59 15.03 -4.42
CA ASN A 7 -20.39 15.15 -5.26
C ASN A 7 -20.10 13.90 -6.11
N GLY A 8 -21.15 13.23 -6.63
CA GLY A 8 -21.01 12.00 -7.41
C GLY A 8 -20.74 10.72 -6.59
N GLN A 9 -20.57 10.81 -5.28
CA GLN A 9 -20.48 9.65 -4.39
C GLN A 9 -21.86 9.26 -3.87
N SER A 10 -22.21 7.98 -4.00
CA SER A 10 -23.42 7.42 -3.42
C SER A 10 -23.34 7.47 -1.89
N ILE A 11 -24.27 8.20 -1.28
CA ILE A 11 -24.48 8.24 0.15
C ILE A 11 -25.61 7.29 0.50
N GLY A 12 -25.31 6.42 1.45
CA GLY A 12 -26.28 5.54 2.06
C GLY A 12 -27.35 6.28 2.86
N LEU A 13 -28.62 6.11 2.49
CA LEU A 13 -29.77 6.65 3.23
C LEU A 13 -30.14 5.80 4.46
N TRP A 14 -29.15 5.33 5.22
CA TRP A 14 -29.35 4.43 6.37
C TRP A 14 -29.18 5.10 7.74
N ASN A 15 -29.01 6.43 7.78
CA ASN A 15 -28.80 7.15 9.03
C ASN A 15 -29.56 8.49 9.07
N TYR A 16 -30.89 8.43 9.16
CA TYR A 16 -31.72 9.61 9.42
C TYR A 16 -31.97 9.77 10.93
N ILE A 17 -32.03 11.01 11.40
CA ILE A 17 -32.23 11.36 12.82
C ILE A 17 -33.70 11.19 13.23
N GLU A 18 -34.65 11.52 12.35
CA GLU A 18 -36.09 11.42 12.59
C GLU A 18 -36.88 10.94 11.34
N ARG A 19 -38.09 10.41 11.54
CA ARG A 19 -39.00 9.92 10.48
C ARG A 19 -40.45 10.28 10.78
N GLU A 20 -41.13 10.89 9.82
CA GLU A 20 -42.59 11.06 9.83
C GLU A 20 -43.27 10.23 8.73
N GLY A 21 -44.43 9.63 9.04
CA GLY A 21 -45.25 8.86 8.09
C GLY A 21 -45.14 7.32 8.15
N LYS A 22 -45.83 6.62 7.23
CA LYS A 22 -45.92 5.14 7.15
C LYS A 22 -44.86 4.48 6.26
N CYS A 23 -43.73 5.13 6.01
CA CYS A 23 -42.66 4.56 5.18
C CYS A 23 -41.88 3.48 5.95
N HIS A 24 -41.74 2.29 5.35
CA HIS A 24 -40.87 1.21 5.82
C HIS A 24 -39.53 1.24 5.05
N GLY A 25 -38.48 0.60 5.59
CA GLY A 25 -37.22 0.42 4.86
C GLY A 25 -37.43 -0.40 3.58
N CYS A 26 -36.93 0.08 2.44
CA CYS A 26 -36.93 -0.70 1.21
C CYS A 26 -35.93 -1.86 1.34
N PHE A 27 -36.38 -3.09 1.09
CA PHE A 27 -35.52 -4.30 1.06
C PHE A 27 -34.58 -4.37 -0.17
N GLY A 28 -34.63 -3.37 -1.06
CA GLY A 28 -33.75 -3.23 -2.20
C GLY A 28 -34.03 -1.94 -2.97
N SER A 29 -32.99 -1.32 -3.53
CA SER A 29 -33.12 -0.28 -4.55
C SER A 29 -33.52 -0.93 -5.88
N PRO A 30 -34.19 -0.19 -6.80
CA PRO A 30 -34.27 -0.62 -8.19
C PRO A 30 -32.84 -0.78 -8.70
N GLN A 31 -32.42 -2.01 -8.88
CA GLN A 31 -31.10 -2.29 -9.40
C GLN A 31 -31.09 -1.83 -10.86
N ASN A 32 -30.18 -0.91 -11.21
CA ASN A 32 -29.83 -0.70 -12.62
C ASN A 32 -29.61 -2.08 -13.26
N GLU A 33 -30.26 -2.33 -14.40
CA GLU A 33 -30.15 -3.59 -15.16
C GLU A 33 -28.73 -3.80 -15.72
N ASP A 34 -27.87 -2.78 -15.64
CA ASP A 34 -26.49 -2.88 -16.07
C ASP A 34 -25.67 -3.73 -15.07
N SER A 35 -25.17 -4.85 -15.57
CA SER A 35 -24.25 -5.79 -14.89
C SER A 35 -22.81 -5.27 -14.83
N SER A 36 -22.64 -3.95 -14.87
CA SER A 36 -21.34 -3.29 -14.87
C SER A 36 -20.89 -2.95 -13.46
N PHE A 37 -19.57 -2.96 -13.29
CA PHE A 37 -18.91 -2.70 -12.03
C PHE A 37 -17.77 -1.71 -12.25
N HIS A 38 -17.72 -0.66 -11.44
CA HIS A 38 -16.69 0.37 -11.46
C HIS A 38 -15.62 0.07 -10.40
N PHE A 39 -14.36 0.18 -10.81
CA PHE A 39 -13.16 0.05 -9.99
C PHE A 39 -12.47 1.41 -9.92
N ASP A 40 -12.23 1.89 -8.71
CA ASP A 40 -11.65 3.23 -8.44
C ASP A 40 -10.11 3.22 -8.31
N GLY A 41 -9.45 2.10 -8.61
CA GLY A 41 -8.00 1.93 -8.44
C GLY A 41 -7.53 1.63 -7.02
N SER A 42 -8.42 1.69 -6.02
CA SER A 42 -8.16 1.14 -4.69
C SER A 42 -8.74 -0.28 -4.53
N GLY A 43 -9.65 -0.65 -5.43
CA GLY A 43 -10.47 -1.85 -5.31
C GLY A 43 -9.98 -3.12 -5.99
N TYR A 44 -10.52 -4.24 -5.53
CA TYR A 44 -10.42 -5.57 -6.14
C TYR A 44 -11.65 -6.40 -5.76
N SER A 45 -11.98 -7.41 -6.58
CA SER A 45 -12.99 -8.42 -6.28
C SER A 45 -12.36 -9.81 -6.28
N VAL A 46 -12.79 -10.66 -5.35
CA VAL A 46 -12.30 -12.04 -5.22
C VAL A 46 -13.42 -13.00 -5.56
N VAL A 47 -13.18 -13.85 -6.56
CA VAL A 47 -14.10 -14.90 -6.98
C VAL A 47 -13.43 -16.26 -6.91
N GLU A 48 -14.22 -17.31 -6.69
CA GLU A 48 -13.76 -18.68 -6.62
C GLU A 48 -14.44 -19.52 -7.70
N LYS A 49 -13.65 -20.30 -8.44
CA LYS A 49 -14.16 -21.20 -9.48
C LYS A 49 -13.21 -22.37 -9.69
N PRO A 50 -13.69 -23.62 -9.53
CA PRO A 50 -12.98 -24.81 -10.01
C PRO A 50 -12.78 -24.75 -11.52
N LEU A 51 -11.55 -24.92 -11.99
CA LEU A 51 -11.20 -24.86 -13.42
C LEU A 51 -10.61 -26.19 -13.87
N ARG A 52 -10.86 -26.56 -15.12
CA ARG A 52 -10.16 -27.70 -15.74
C ARG A 52 -8.71 -27.31 -15.97
N ALA A 53 -7.77 -28.17 -15.59
CA ALA A 53 -6.35 -27.90 -15.75
C ALA A 53 -5.94 -27.73 -17.23
N THR A 54 -6.62 -28.39 -18.16
CA THR A 54 -6.27 -28.39 -19.60
C THR A 54 -6.95 -27.30 -20.42
N VAL A 55 -8.03 -26.67 -19.95
CA VAL A 55 -8.81 -25.70 -20.75
C VAL A 55 -9.23 -24.51 -19.90
N THR A 56 -9.09 -23.30 -20.44
CA THR A 56 -9.51 -22.07 -19.76
C THR A 56 -10.24 -21.17 -20.76
N HIS A 57 -11.42 -20.69 -20.39
CA HIS A 57 -12.18 -19.72 -21.17
C HIS A 57 -12.50 -18.52 -20.28
N ILE A 58 -12.10 -17.32 -20.70
CA ILE A 58 -12.37 -16.07 -19.98
C ILE A 58 -12.95 -15.08 -20.98
N ILE A 59 -14.12 -14.53 -20.66
CA ILE A 59 -14.73 -13.43 -21.40
C ILE A 59 -14.98 -12.31 -20.40
N MET A 60 -14.64 -11.07 -20.77
CA MET A 60 -15.05 -9.88 -20.03
C MET A 60 -15.15 -8.69 -20.97
N LEU A 61 -16.03 -7.75 -20.65
CA LEU A 61 -16.00 -6.43 -21.24
C LEU A 61 -15.32 -5.47 -20.26
N PHE A 62 -14.47 -4.59 -20.77
CA PHE A 62 -13.82 -3.56 -19.99
C PHE A 62 -13.88 -2.21 -20.71
N SER A 63 -13.84 -1.13 -19.95
CA SER A 63 -13.81 0.26 -20.43
C SER A 63 -13.02 1.10 -19.44
N THR A 64 -12.01 1.83 -19.92
CA THR A 64 -11.05 2.55 -19.07
C THR A 64 -10.31 3.62 -19.87
N PHE A 65 -9.75 4.59 -19.16
CA PHE A 65 -8.74 5.52 -19.67
C PHE A 65 -7.33 5.20 -19.15
N SER A 66 -7.22 4.32 -18.14
CA SER A 66 -5.94 3.99 -17.52
C SER A 66 -5.02 3.25 -18.49
N THR A 67 -3.76 3.70 -18.55
CA THR A 67 -2.71 3.07 -19.37
C THR A 67 -2.26 1.74 -18.79
N ASN A 68 -2.40 1.51 -17.49
CA ASN A 68 -1.88 0.34 -16.80
C ASN A 68 -2.84 -0.12 -15.72
N GLY A 69 -3.07 -1.43 -15.61
CA GLY A 69 -3.92 -1.98 -14.55
C GLY A 69 -4.16 -3.48 -14.68
N LEU A 70 -4.27 -4.16 -13.54
CA LEU A 70 -4.58 -5.58 -13.49
C LEU A 70 -6.09 -5.83 -13.65
N LEU A 71 -6.50 -6.42 -14.77
CA LEU A 71 -7.91 -6.74 -15.02
C LEU A 71 -8.33 -8.02 -14.29
N LEU A 72 -7.51 -9.08 -14.39
CA LEU A 72 -7.84 -10.38 -13.83
C LEU A 72 -6.58 -11.22 -13.58
N TYR A 73 -6.57 -11.96 -12.46
CA TYR A 73 -5.44 -12.80 -12.06
C TYR A 73 -5.89 -14.12 -11.45
N LEU A 74 -5.56 -15.22 -12.13
CA LEU A 74 -5.69 -16.58 -11.65
C LEU A 74 -4.32 -17.01 -11.10
N THR A 75 -4.21 -17.13 -9.79
CA THR A 75 -3.01 -17.68 -9.15
C THR A 75 -3.27 -19.09 -8.64
N SER A 76 -2.22 -19.91 -8.59
CA SER A 76 -2.16 -21.10 -7.75
C SER A 76 -1.49 -20.77 -6.43
N ASN A 77 -1.98 -21.29 -5.29
CA ASN A 77 -1.23 -21.19 -4.03
C ASN A 77 -0.17 -22.31 -3.89
N GLY A 78 -0.26 -23.38 -4.70
CA GLY A 78 0.62 -24.55 -4.60
C GLY A 78 1.69 -24.68 -5.70
N THR A 79 1.49 -24.02 -6.85
CA THR A 79 2.39 -24.16 -8.02
C THR A 79 2.84 -22.81 -8.55
N LYS A 80 3.82 -22.80 -9.46
CA LYS A 80 4.25 -21.62 -10.23
C LYS A 80 3.35 -21.35 -11.45
N ASP A 81 2.17 -21.96 -11.50
CA ASP A 81 1.24 -21.77 -12.60
C ASP A 81 0.32 -20.56 -12.34
N PHE A 82 0.16 -19.70 -13.33
CA PHE A 82 -0.72 -18.54 -13.23
C PHE A 82 -1.23 -18.09 -14.60
N LEU A 83 -2.29 -17.29 -14.59
CA LEU A 83 -2.76 -16.56 -15.75
C LEU A 83 -3.14 -15.13 -15.31
N SER A 84 -2.63 -14.12 -16.01
CA SER A 84 -3.03 -12.73 -15.83
C SER A 84 -3.54 -12.11 -17.13
N ILE A 85 -4.51 -11.20 -17.00
CA ILE A 85 -4.96 -10.29 -18.05
C ILE A 85 -4.76 -8.87 -17.51
N GLU A 86 -4.02 -8.04 -18.25
CA GLU A 86 -3.53 -6.75 -17.78
C GLU A 86 -3.57 -5.72 -18.90
N LEU A 87 -3.62 -4.45 -18.52
CA LEU A 87 -3.30 -3.33 -19.40
C LEU A 87 -1.85 -2.92 -19.16
N VAL A 88 -1.10 -2.81 -20.26
CA VAL A 88 0.28 -2.34 -20.27
C VAL A 88 0.44 -1.31 -21.38
N HIS A 89 0.63 -0.05 -21.02
CA HIS A 89 0.65 1.09 -21.95
C HIS A 89 -0.58 1.15 -22.86
N GLY A 90 -1.76 0.87 -22.31
CA GLY A 90 -3.04 0.85 -23.00
C GLY A 90 -3.32 -0.42 -23.80
N ARG A 91 -2.33 -1.33 -23.95
CA ARG A 91 -2.46 -2.58 -24.71
C ARG A 91 -2.90 -3.72 -23.80
N VAL A 92 -3.70 -4.65 -24.32
CA VAL A 92 -4.12 -5.82 -23.57
C VAL A 92 -3.01 -6.86 -23.62
N LYS A 93 -2.55 -7.28 -22.45
CA LYS A 93 -1.53 -8.31 -22.28
C LYS A 93 -2.12 -9.49 -21.51
N VAL A 94 -1.99 -10.69 -22.07
CA VAL A 94 -2.28 -11.94 -21.36
C VAL A 94 -0.96 -12.66 -21.09
N THR A 95 -0.69 -12.98 -19.83
CA THR A 95 0.49 -13.75 -19.43
C THR A 95 0.07 -15.09 -18.83
N ILE A 96 0.69 -16.18 -19.26
CA ILE A 96 0.36 -17.54 -18.81
C ILE A 96 1.65 -18.28 -18.51
N ASP A 97 1.78 -18.82 -17.30
CA ASP A 97 2.82 -19.79 -16.97
C ASP A 97 2.14 -21.07 -16.50
N LEU A 98 2.51 -22.20 -17.10
CA LEU A 98 2.00 -23.53 -16.75
C LEU A 98 3.06 -24.34 -15.95
N GLY A 99 4.10 -23.67 -15.46
CA GLY A 99 5.18 -24.24 -14.66
C GLY A 99 6.50 -24.44 -15.43
N SER A 100 6.48 -24.27 -16.75
CA SER A 100 7.65 -24.40 -17.64
C SER A 100 8.08 -23.07 -18.29
N GLY A 101 7.55 -21.94 -17.82
CA GLY A 101 7.90 -20.59 -18.27
C GLY A 101 6.72 -19.85 -18.92
N PRO A 102 6.79 -18.51 -18.96
CA PRO A 102 5.64 -17.69 -19.35
C PRO A 102 5.50 -17.50 -20.87
N LEU A 103 4.27 -17.58 -21.37
CA LEU A 103 3.83 -17.00 -22.63
C LEU A 103 3.22 -15.62 -22.36
N ALA A 104 3.60 -14.61 -23.15
CA ALA A 104 2.96 -13.30 -23.13
C ALA A 104 2.35 -12.99 -24.51
N LEU A 105 1.03 -12.77 -24.56
CA LEU A 105 0.31 -12.30 -25.74
C LEU A 105 -0.03 -10.83 -25.52
N VAL A 106 0.53 -9.93 -26.34
CA VAL A 106 0.31 -8.48 -26.24
C VAL A 106 -0.33 -8.00 -27.54
N THR A 107 -1.41 -7.24 -27.44
CA THR A 107 -2.00 -6.56 -28.61
C THR A 107 -1.06 -5.49 -29.16
N ASP A 108 -1.21 -5.13 -30.43
CA ASP A 108 -0.49 -4.01 -31.04
C ASP A 108 -1.23 -2.69 -30.73
N GLN A 109 -2.57 -2.74 -30.74
CA GLN A 109 -3.42 -1.57 -30.52
C GLN A 109 -3.66 -1.29 -29.03
N ARG A 110 -3.95 -0.02 -28.74
CA ARG A 110 -4.37 0.46 -27.42
C ARG A 110 -5.90 0.47 -27.31
N TYR A 111 -6.40 0.17 -26.12
CA TYR A 111 -7.82 -0.05 -25.84
C TYR A 111 -8.31 0.74 -24.61
N ASN A 112 -7.60 1.79 -24.21
CA ASN A 112 -7.90 2.63 -23.05
C ASN A 112 -8.47 4.01 -23.45
N ASN A 113 -9.47 4.02 -24.32
CA ASN A 113 -10.14 5.22 -24.83
C ASN A 113 -11.56 5.41 -24.26
N GLY A 114 -11.90 4.69 -23.18
CA GLY A 114 -13.25 4.70 -22.59
C GLY A 114 -14.32 3.93 -23.38
N THR A 115 -14.00 3.36 -24.54
CA THR A 115 -14.92 2.48 -25.29
C THR A 115 -14.98 1.11 -24.63
N TRP A 116 -16.13 0.44 -24.74
CA TRP A 116 -16.27 -0.93 -24.28
C TRP A 116 -15.60 -1.89 -25.27
N TYR A 117 -14.60 -2.62 -24.78
CA TYR A 117 -13.96 -3.71 -25.52
C TYR A 117 -14.21 -5.05 -24.84
N LYS A 118 -14.50 -6.06 -25.64
CA LYS A 118 -14.62 -7.45 -25.20
C LYS A 118 -13.26 -8.14 -25.33
N ILE A 119 -12.73 -8.60 -24.20
CA ILE A 119 -11.63 -9.56 -24.15
C ILE A 119 -12.23 -10.95 -24.16
N ALA A 120 -11.81 -11.77 -25.12
CA ALA A 120 -12.11 -13.20 -25.15
C ALA A 120 -10.79 -13.97 -25.20
N PHE A 121 -10.47 -14.65 -24.11
CA PHE A 121 -9.27 -15.47 -23.99
C PHE A 121 -9.65 -16.96 -23.89
N GLN A 122 -9.02 -17.75 -24.74
CA GLN A 122 -9.19 -19.20 -24.80
C GLN A 122 -7.83 -19.89 -24.69
N ARG A 123 -7.75 -20.91 -23.84
CA ARG A 123 -6.59 -21.79 -23.73
C ARG A 123 -7.01 -23.23 -23.91
N ASN A 124 -6.27 -23.96 -24.74
CA ASN A 124 -6.32 -25.41 -24.85
C ASN A 124 -4.90 -25.97 -24.66
N ARG A 125 -4.68 -26.64 -23.53
CA ARG A 125 -3.38 -27.10 -23.06
C ARG A 125 -2.36 -25.95 -23.08
N LYS A 126 -1.37 -26.04 -23.96
CA LYS A 126 -0.29 -25.05 -24.11
C LYS A 126 -0.65 -23.87 -25.00
N GLN A 127 -1.66 -24.02 -25.85
CA GLN A 127 -2.05 -23.02 -26.84
C GLN A 127 -3.00 -22.00 -26.21
N GLY A 128 -2.67 -20.72 -26.35
CA GLY A 128 -3.51 -19.58 -25.96
C GLY A 128 -3.91 -18.75 -27.17
N LEU A 129 -5.16 -18.29 -27.17
CA LEU A 129 -5.73 -17.38 -28.16
C LEU A 129 -6.41 -16.22 -27.42
N LEU A 130 -5.90 -15.03 -27.63
CA LEU A 130 -6.47 -13.75 -27.19
C LEU A 130 -7.19 -13.11 -28.36
N ALA A 131 -8.43 -12.67 -28.16
CA ALA A 131 -9.14 -11.78 -29.05
C ALA A 131 -9.64 -10.54 -28.29
N VAL A 132 -9.43 -9.35 -28.85
CA VAL A 132 -9.99 -8.09 -28.36
C VAL A 132 -10.89 -7.51 -29.45
N ILE A 133 -12.15 -7.28 -29.10
CA ILE A 133 -13.22 -6.92 -30.06
C ILE A 133 -13.93 -5.67 -29.56
N ASP A 134 -14.18 -4.69 -30.42
CA ASP A 134 -15.04 -3.56 -30.09
C ASP A 134 -16.48 -4.03 -29.83
N ALA A 135 -17.07 -3.59 -28.72
CA ALA A 135 -18.41 -4.04 -28.33
C ALA A 135 -19.52 -3.56 -29.27
N TYR A 136 -19.30 -2.46 -29.99
CA TYR A 136 -20.26 -1.83 -30.90
C TYR A 136 -19.94 -2.13 -32.37
N ASN A 137 -18.66 -2.29 -32.71
CA ASN A 137 -18.21 -2.61 -34.06
C ASN A 137 -17.40 -3.90 -34.12
N THR A 138 -18.09 -5.04 -34.23
CA THR A 138 -17.49 -6.37 -34.23
C THR A 138 -16.55 -6.66 -35.41
N SER A 139 -16.52 -5.81 -36.45
CA SER A 139 -15.53 -5.88 -37.53
C SER A 139 -14.13 -5.51 -37.05
N TYR A 140 -14.03 -4.68 -36.00
CA TYR A 140 -12.76 -4.32 -35.38
C TYR A 140 -12.39 -5.39 -34.34
N LYS A 141 -11.52 -6.32 -34.77
CA LYS A 141 -11.05 -7.44 -33.96
C LYS A 141 -9.55 -7.59 -34.14
N GLU A 142 -8.83 -7.62 -33.03
CA GLU A 142 -7.42 -8.02 -33.00
C GLU A 142 -7.30 -9.41 -32.35
N THR A 143 -6.41 -10.25 -32.89
CA THR A 143 -6.14 -11.58 -32.34
C THR A 143 -4.65 -11.83 -32.16
N LYS A 144 -4.28 -12.43 -31.02
CA LYS A 144 -2.93 -12.89 -30.74
C LYS A 144 -2.99 -14.35 -30.31
N GLN A 145 -2.09 -15.16 -30.82
CA GLN A 145 -2.00 -16.59 -30.46
C GLN A 145 -0.56 -16.98 -30.17
N GLY A 146 -0.39 -17.98 -29.32
CA GLY A 146 0.94 -18.50 -29.00
C GLY A 146 0.87 -19.78 -28.19
N GLU A 147 2.04 -20.38 -27.97
CA GLU A 147 2.19 -21.60 -27.18
C GLU A 147 3.18 -21.37 -26.03
N THR A 148 2.85 -21.87 -24.85
CA THR A 148 3.74 -21.84 -23.68
C THR A 148 4.99 -22.70 -23.90
N PRO A 149 6.17 -22.27 -23.41
CA PRO A 149 7.41 -23.03 -23.55
C PRO A 149 7.44 -24.27 -22.64
N GLY A 150 8.31 -25.23 -23.00
CA GLY A 150 8.57 -26.44 -22.22
C GLY A 150 7.47 -27.51 -22.25
N ALA A 151 7.49 -28.41 -21.27
CA ALA A 151 6.71 -29.65 -21.27
C ALA A 151 5.35 -29.54 -20.56
N SER A 152 5.17 -28.58 -19.66
CA SER A 152 3.92 -28.43 -18.91
C SER A 152 2.76 -27.97 -19.80
N SER A 153 1.60 -28.62 -19.68
CA SER A 153 0.37 -28.28 -20.42
C SER A 153 -0.81 -27.86 -19.55
N ASP A 154 -0.67 -28.01 -18.24
CA ASP A 154 -1.78 -27.97 -17.30
C ASP A 154 -1.65 -26.76 -16.39
N LEU A 155 -2.77 -26.06 -16.16
CA LEU A 155 -2.87 -24.97 -15.20
C LEU A 155 -3.27 -25.56 -13.85
N ASN A 156 -2.28 -25.89 -13.01
CA ASN A 156 -2.50 -26.61 -11.75
C ASN A 156 -2.91 -25.65 -10.64
N ARG A 157 -4.22 -25.47 -10.46
CA ARG A 157 -4.84 -24.69 -9.39
C ARG A 157 -5.70 -25.60 -8.52
N LEU A 158 -5.73 -25.29 -7.22
CA LEU A 158 -6.68 -25.89 -6.29
C LEU A 158 -8.06 -25.27 -6.48
N ASP A 159 -9.11 -26.01 -6.18
CA ASP A 159 -10.51 -25.55 -6.36
C ASP A 159 -10.84 -24.27 -5.58
N LYS A 160 -10.16 -24.07 -4.44
CA LYS A 160 -10.31 -22.90 -3.56
C LYS A 160 -9.28 -21.80 -3.81
N ASP A 161 -8.46 -21.92 -4.86
CA ASP A 161 -7.53 -20.83 -5.19
C ASP A 161 -8.32 -19.59 -5.63
N PRO A 162 -8.04 -18.41 -5.04
CA PRO A 162 -8.75 -17.20 -5.37
C PRO A 162 -8.44 -16.74 -6.80
N ILE A 163 -9.44 -16.15 -7.42
CA ILE A 163 -9.31 -15.40 -8.68
C ILE A 163 -9.56 -13.94 -8.34
N TYR A 164 -8.59 -13.09 -8.64
CA TYR A 164 -8.68 -11.66 -8.38
C TYR A 164 -9.11 -10.93 -9.64
N VAL A 165 -9.98 -9.93 -9.49
CA VAL A 165 -10.50 -9.08 -10.57
C VAL A 165 -10.27 -7.62 -10.18
N GLY A 166 -9.68 -6.85 -11.09
CA GLY A 166 -9.46 -5.40 -10.93
C GLY A 166 -8.31 -4.99 -10.01
N GLY A 167 -7.70 -5.88 -9.24
CA GLY A 167 -6.57 -5.53 -8.38
C GLY A 167 -6.15 -6.67 -7.47
N LEU A 168 -5.13 -6.43 -6.63
CA LEU A 168 -4.68 -7.36 -5.60
C LEU A 168 -4.79 -6.72 -4.22
N PRO A 169 -5.11 -7.50 -3.16
CA PRO A 169 -4.93 -7.05 -1.79
C PRO A 169 -3.47 -6.63 -1.56
N ARG A 170 -3.23 -5.61 -0.74
CA ARG A 170 -1.86 -5.15 -0.41
C ARG A 170 -0.95 -6.26 0.16
N SER A 171 -1.53 -7.28 0.76
CA SER A 171 -0.84 -8.46 1.29
C SER A 171 -0.38 -9.46 0.21
N ARG A 172 -0.81 -9.31 -1.05
CA ARG A 172 -0.51 -10.23 -2.15
C ARG A 172 0.43 -9.55 -3.14
N VAL A 173 1.62 -10.12 -3.28
CA VAL A 173 2.57 -9.75 -4.33
C VAL A 173 2.28 -10.59 -5.57
N GLY A 174 2.07 -9.92 -6.72
CA GLY A 174 1.93 -10.59 -8.02
C GLY A 174 3.20 -11.33 -8.42
N ARG A 175 3.09 -12.32 -9.32
CA ARG A 175 4.27 -13.02 -9.82
C ARG A 175 5.12 -12.12 -10.71
N LYS A 176 6.38 -12.48 -10.90
CA LYS A 176 7.31 -11.73 -11.74
C LYS A 176 6.71 -11.52 -13.14
N GLY A 177 6.55 -10.26 -13.54
CA GLY A 177 5.95 -9.87 -14.82
C GLY A 177 4.44 -9.59 -14.80
N VAL A 178 3.79 -9.70 -13.63
CA VAL A 178 2.40 -9.29 -13.37
C VAL A 178 2.40 -7.89 -12.73
N THR A 179 1.55 -6.99 -13.22
CA THR A 179 1.41 -5.64 -12.67
C THR A 179 0.74 -5.67 -11.30
N SER A 180 1.30 -4.92 -10.34
CA SER A 180 0.68 -4.69 -9.04
C SER A 180 -0.24 -3.47 -9.03
N LYS A 181 -0.35 -2.75 -10.16
CA LYS A 181 -1.23 -1.58 -10.27
C LYS A 181 -2.68 -2.06 -10.41
N SER A 182 -3.52 -1.66 -9.46
CA SER A 182 -4.96 -1.92 -9.55
C SER A 182 -5.56 -1.20 -10.76
N TYR A 183 -6.58 -1.82 -11.33
CA TYR A 183 -7.36 -1.30 -12.44
C TYR A 183 -8.28 -0.17 -11.98
N VAL A 184 -8.31 0.89 -12.80
CA VAL A 184 -9.29 1.98 -12.71
C VAL A 184 -10.16 1.89 -13.95
N GLY A 185 -11.47 1.83 -13.79
CA GLY A 185 -12.41 1.75 -14.91
C GLY A 185 -13.52 0.74 -14.66
N CYS A 186 -14.21 0.32 -15.72
CA CYS A 186 -15.38 -0.52 -15.62
C CYS A 186 -15.10 -1.93 -16.15
N ILE A 187 -15.74 -2.92 -15.53
CA ILE A 187 -15.79 -4.32 -16.01
C ILE A 187 -17.26 -4.76 -16.02
N LYS A 188 -17.69 -5.47 -17.06
CA LYS A 188 -19.00 -6.12 -17.09
C LYS A 188 -18.96 -7.46 -17.80
N ASN A 189 -19.98 -8.30 -17.53
CA ASN A 189 -20.13 -9.64 -18.12
C ASN A 189 -18.86 -10.50 -17.98
N LEU A 190 -18.24 -10.50 -16.80
CA LEU A 190 -17.14 -11.42 -16.51
C LEU A 190 -17.69 -12.85 -16.51
N GLU A 191 -17.17 -13.66 -17.41
CA GLU A 191 -17.42 -15.09 -17.51
C GLU A 191 -16.10 -15.84 -17.42
N ILE A 192 -16.01 -16.77 -16.47
CA ILE A 192 -14.87 -17.69 -16.36
C ILE A 192 -15.39 -19.10 -16.47
N SER A 193 -15.02 -19.77 -17.56
CA SER A 193 -15.44 -21.14 -17.89
C SER A 193 -16.96 -21.34 -17.79
N ARG A 194 -17.73 -20.44 -18.43
CA ARG A 194 -19.21 -20.42 -18.47
C ARG A 194 -19.92 -20.06 -17.16
N SER A 195 -19.18 -19.60 -16.15
CA SER A 195 -19.76 -19.08 -14.92
C SER A 195 -19.64 -17.57 -14.87
N THR A 196 -20.74 -16.90 -14.54
CA THR A 196 -20.79 -15.46 -14.29
C THR A 196 -20.64 -15.18 -12.80
N PHE A 197 -20.19 -13.96 -12.47
CA PHE A 197 -19.93 -13.56 -11.09
C PHE A 197 -20.53 -12.19 -10.79
N ASP A 198 -21.07 -12.05 -9.58
CA ASP A 198 -21.39 -10.76 -8.99
C ASP A 198 -20.16 -10.23 -8.27
N LEU A 199 -19.53 -9.21 -8.84
CA LEU A 199 -18.26 -8.67 -8.34
C LEU A 199 -18.41 -7.85 -7.05
N LEU A 200 -19.63 -7.66 -6.52
CA LEU A 200 -19.88 -6.95 -5.26
C LEU A 200 -19.88 -7.87 -4.03
N ARG A 201 -19.97 -9.19 -4.19
CA ARG A 201 -20.12 -10.12 -3.06
C ARG A 201 -18.90 -10.18 -2.14
N ASN A 202 -17.71 -10.10 -2.71
CA ASN A 202 -16.45 -10.16 -1.99
C ASN A 202 -15.46 -9.20 -2.64
N SER A 203 -15.70 -7.91 -2.44
CA SER A 203 -14.90 -6.85 -3.04
C SER A 203 -14.61 -5.71 -2.09
N TYR A 204 -13.56 -5.00 -2.42
CA TYR A 204 -13.13 -3.75 -1.80
C TYR A 204 -13.07 -2.71 -2.92
N GLY A 205 -13.50 -1.46 -2.72
CA GLY A 205 -13.40 -0.39 -3.72
C GLY A 205 -14.09 -0.66 -5.08
N VAL A 206 -15.12 -1.52 -5.10
CA VAL A 206 -15.93 -1.82 -6.30
C VAL A 206 -17.35 -1.31 -6.11
N ARG A 207 -17.91 -0.64 -7.11
CA ARG A 207 -19.28 -0.08 -7.09
C ARG A 207 -20.09 -0.62 -8.26
N LYS A 208 -21.40 -0.67 -8.12
CA LYS A 208 -22.30 -1.04 -9.23
C LYS A 208 -22.37 0.10 -10.26
N GLY A 209 -22.50 -0.25 -11.53
CA GLY A 209 -22.57 0.69 -12.63
C GLY A 209 -21.19 0.99 -13.23
N CYS A 210 -21.19 1.81 -14.28
CA CYS A 210 -19.98 2.31 -14.90
C CYS A 210 -19.98 3.83 -14.93
N ILE A 211 -19.04 4.42 -14.20
CA ILE A 211 -18.75 5.85 -14.24
C ILE A 211 -17.27 5.97 -14.57
N LEU A 212 -16.94 6.55 -15.73
CA LEU A 212 -15.56 6.95 -16.01
C LEU A 212 -15.46 8.43 -15.71
N GLU A 213 -14.61 8.81 -14.77
CA GLU A 213 -14.35 10.21 -14.47
C GLU A 213 -13.46 10.81 -15.59
N PRO A 214 -13.78 12.02 -16.08
CA PRO A 214 -12.93 12.78 -16.98
C PRO A 214 -11.52 12.97 -16.41
N ILE A 215 -10.49 12.74 -17.20
CA ILE A 215 -9.10 12.93 -16.75
C ILE A 215 -8.75 14.41 -16.87
N ARG A 216 -8.39 15.04 -15.75
CA ARG A 216 -8.14 16.50 -15.69
C ARG A 216 -6.74 16.86 -15.19
N SER A 217 -5.88 15.85 -15.00
CA SER A 217 -4.50 16.03 -14.55
C SER A 217 -3.55 15.13 -15.35
N ALA A 218 -2.32 15.60 -15.53
CA ALA A 218 -1.27 14.89 -16.24
C ALA A 218 0.10 15.21 -15.65
N SER A 219 0.91 14.17 -15.46
CA SER A 219 2.31 14.29 -15.04
C SER A 219 3.26 14.04 -16.21
N PHE A 220 4.19 14.96 -16.40
CA PHE A 220 5.20 14.97 -17.45
C PHE A 220 6.56 14.79 -16.76
N LEU A 221 7.10 13.58 -16.76
CA LEU A 221 8.38 13.28 -16.08
C LEU A 221 9.48 12.88 -17.06
N LYS A 222 9.09 12.34 -18.22
CA LYS A 222 10.00 11.77 -19.22
C LYS A 222 10.13 12.63 -20.49
N GLY A 223 9.58 13.85 -20.46
CA GLY A 223 9.63 14.77 -21.60
C GLY A 223 8.49 14.60 -22.62
N GLY A 224 7.33 14.12 -22.16
CA GLY A 224 6.17 13.82 -22.98
C GLY A 224 5.27 15.00 -23.38
N TYR A 225 4.17 14.69 -24.07
CA TYR A 225 3.12 15.65 -24.45
C TYR A 225 1.73 15.02 -24.47
N VAL A 226 0.69 15.85 -24.38
CA VAL A 226 -0.72 15.49 -24.64
C VAL A 226 -1.26 16.37 -25.77
N GLU A 227 -1.81 15.78 -26.83
CA GLU A 227 -2.48 16.48 -27.92
C GLU A 227 -4.00 16.47 -27.72
N LEU A 228 -4.59 17.66 -27.60
CA LEU A 228 -6.02 17.87 -27.40
C LEU A 228 -6.69 18.42 -28.67
N PRO A 229 -8.03 18.31 -28.77
CA PRO A 229 -8.78 19.00 -29.81
C PRO A 229 -8.41 20.50 -29.88
N PRO A 230 -8.21 21.06 -31.09
CA PRO A 230 -7.73 22.43 -31.23
C PRO A 230 -8.70 23.44 -30.62
N ARG A 231 -8.14 24.42 -29.91
CA ARG A 231 -8.87 25.55 -29.32
C ARG A 231 -8.27 26.86 -29.81
N SER A 232 -8.99 27.53 -30.72
CA SER A 232 -8.62 28.83 -31.26
C SER A 232 -8.94 29.95 -30.27
N LEU A 233 -8.09 30.97 -30.20
CA LEU A 233 -8.40 32.17 -29.41
C LEU A 233 -9.34 33.06 -30.21
N SER A 234 -10.61 33.10 -29.82
CA SER A 234 -11.59 34.04 -30.35
C SER A 234 -11.34 35.47 -29.81
N PRO A 235 -12.01 36.53 -30.31
CA PRO A 235 -11.92 37.87 -29.73
C PRO A 235 -12.31 37.92 -28.25
N GLU A 236 -13.16 37.02 -27.78
CA GLU A 236 -13.54 36.84 -26.38
C GLU A 236 -13.20 35.41 -25.97
N SER A 237 -11.99 35.20 -25.45
CA SER A 237 -11.56 33.87 -25.03
C SER A 237 -10.85 33.91 -23.69
N GLU A 238 -11.02 32.86 -22.91
CA GLU A 238 -10.42 32.69 -21.59
C GLU A 238 -9.72 31.34 -21.52
N LEU A 239 -8.49 31.35 -21.03
CA LEU A 239 -7.67 30.16 -20.80
C LEU A 239 -7.15 30.19 -19.37
N LEU A 240 -7.37 29.13 -18.60
CA LEU A 240 -6.74 28.92 -17.29
C LEU A 240 -6.00 27.60 -17.25
N ALA A 241 -4.87 27.56 -16.57
CA ALA A 241 -4.15 26.31 -16.30
C ALA A 241 -3.46 26.38 -14.94
N THR A 242 -3.49 25.28 -14.19
CA THR A 242 -2.70 25.11 -12.97
C THR A 242 -1.52 24.18 -13.26
N PHE A 243 -0.32 24.54 -12.83
CA PHE A 243 0.88 23.72 -12.99
C PHE A 243 1.72 23.72 -11.72
N ALA A 244 2.53 22.67 -11.56
CA ALA A 244 3.54 22.58 -10.52
C ALA A 244 4.79 21.93 -11.09
N THR A 245 5.97 22.48 -10.79
CA THR A 245 7.26 22.00 -11.31
C THR A 245 8.41 22.41 -10.41
N THR A 246 9.46 21.59 -10.38
CA THR A 246 10.76 21.90 -9.77
C THR A 246 11.82 22.26 -10.80
N ASN A 247 11.45 22.32 -12.08
CA ASN A 247 12.35 22.64 -13.18
C ASN A 247 12.12 24.10 -13.59
N ASN A 248 13.17 24.77 -14.05
CA ASN A 248 13.12 26.20 -14.40
C ASN A 248 12.85 26.43 -15.90
N SER A 249 12.59 25.38 -16.67
CA SER A 249 12.31 25.48 -18.10
C SER A 249 11.34 24.40 -18.58
N GLY A 250 10.39 24.74 -19.44
CA GLY A 250 9.46 23.76 -20.02
C GLY A 250 8.28 24.38 -20.78
N ILE A 251 7.71 23.66 -21.73
CA ILE A 251 6.50 24.07 -22.46
C ILE A 251 5.25 23.62 -21.69
N ILE A 252 4.51 24.55 -21.07
CA ILE A 252 3.27 24.21 -20.35
C ILE A 252 2.15 23.94 -21.35
N LEU A 253 1.98 24.84 -22.33
CA LEU A 253 0.95 24.74 -23.35
C LEU A 253 1.44 25.35 -24.67
N ALA A 254 1.13 24.70 -25.80
CA ALA A 254 1.45 25.21 -27.13
C ALA A 254 0.33 24.90 -28.12
N ALA A 255 -0.21 25.92 -28.77
CA ALA A 255 -1.23 25.78 -29.79
C ALA A 255 -0.70 26.27 -31.14
N LEU A 256 -0.72 25.41 -32.14
CA LEU A 256 -0.05 25.61 -33.43
C LEU A 256 -1.06 25.67 -34.57
N GLY A 257 -0.96 26.69 -35.44
CA GLY A 257 -1.72 26.82 -36.68
C GLY A 257 -0.97 26.30 -37.91
N ARG A 258 -1.71 26.09 -39.00
CA ARG A 258 -1.14 25.62 -40.28
C ARG A 258 -0.26 26.67 -40.92
N HIS A 259 0.84 26.23 -41.53
CA HIS A 259 1.71 27.08 -42.35
C HIS A 259 0.99 27.59 -43.60
N GLY A 260 1.22 28.87 -43.94
CA GLY A 260 0.96 29.38 -45.28
C GLY A 260 1.94 28.76 -46.28
N LYS A 261 1.58 28.74 -47.58
CA LYS A 261 2.37 28.11 -48.66
C LYS A 261 3.81 28.64 -48.82
N ASN A 262 4.20 29.71 -48.11
CA ASN A 262 5.56 30.23 -48.06
C ASN A 262 6.28 29.76 -46.79
N GLN A 263 7.36 28.99 -46.95
CA GLN A 263 8.19 28.40 -45.87
C GLN A 263 8.86 29.42 -44.92
N GLN A 264 8.71 30.73 -45.16
CA GLN A 264 9.27 31.81 -44.32
C GLN A 264 8.25 32.47 -43.38
N ALA A 265 6.94 32.26 -43.56
CA ALA A 265 5.92 32.82 -42.67
C ALA A 265 5.51 31.78 -41.61
N GLN A 266 5.82 32.04 -40.34
CA GLN A 266 5.32 31.27 -39.22
C GLN A 266 3.79 31.41 -39.17
N GLY A 267 3.06 30.29 -39.10
CA GLY A 267 1.61 30.30 -38.94
C GLY A 267 1.17 30.88 -37.59
N PRO A 268 -0.13 31.15 -37.40
CA PRO A 268 -0.65 31.64 -36.13
C PRO A 268 -0.37 30.63 -35.01
N PHE A 269 0.07 31.10 -33.85
CA PHE A 269 0.31 30.23 -32.68
C PHE A 269 0.18 31.02 -31.38
N PHE A 270 -0.05 30.30 -30.28
CA PHE A 270 0.16 30.82 -28.94
C PHE A 270 0.77 29.76 -28.04
N SER A 271 1.56 30.19 -27.06
CA SER A 271 2.23 29.26 -26.14
C SER A 271 2.48 29.89 -24.77
N ILE A 272 2.50 29.04 -23.75
CA ILE A 272 2.82 29.37 -22.36
C ILE A 272 4.03 28.51 -21.98
N MET A 273 5.11 29.16 -21.59
CA MET A 273 6.38 28.51 -21.32
C MET A 273 6.98 29.00 -20.01
N LEU A 274 7.66 28.10 -19.32
CA LEU A 274 8.57 28.43 -18.24
C LEU A 274 9.98 28.58 -18.83
N ILE A 275 10.62 29.72 -18.60
CA ILE A 275 11.95 30.06 -19.11
C ILE A 275 12.76 30.72 -17.98
N GLU A 276 13.86 30.08 -17.60
CA GLU A 276 14.75 30.54 -16.53
C GLU A 276 14.00 30.87 -15.22
N GLY A 277 12.97 30.08 -14.90
CA GLY A 277 12.16 30.23 -13.69
C GLY A 277 11.06 31.30 -13.77
N ASN A 278 10.91 31.96 -14.92
CA ASN A 278 9.85 32.95 -15.18
C ASN A 278 8.86 32.44 -16.23
N ILE A 279 7.63 32.97 -16.22
CA ILE A 279 6.61 32.59 -17.20
C ILE A 279 6.65 33.56 -18.38
N GLU A 280 6.73 32.99 -19.59
CA GLU A 280 6.62 33.72 -20.85
C GLU A 280 5.41 33.22 -21.64
N VAL A 281 4.55 34.16 -22.05
CA VAL A 281 3.43 33.91 -22.96
C VAL A 281 3.71 34.54 -24.30
N HIS A 282 3.70 33.74 -25.36
CA HIS A 282 4.03 34.15 -26.71
C HIS A 282 2.80 33.99 -27.60
N VAL A 283 2.42 35.04 -28.33
CA VAL A 283 1.27 35.03 -29.25
C VAL A 283 1.69 35.60 -30.60
N ASN A 284 1.51 34.79 -31.65
CA ASN A 284 1.63 35.21 -33.03
C ASN A 284 0.26 35.06 -33.72
N PRO A 285 -0.41 36.17 -34.06
CA PRO A 285 -1.72 36.12 -34.71
C PRO A 285 -1.67 35.71 -36.20
N GLY A 286 -0.47 35.61 -36.80
CA GLY A 286 -0.31 35.22 -38.21
C GLY A 286 -0.61 36.34 -39.21
N ASP A 287 -0.69 37.59 -38.76
CA ASP A 287 -0.93 38.80 -39.56
C ASP A 287 0.34 39.37 -40.22
N GLY A 288 1.47 38.67 -40.09
CA GLY A 288 2.79 39.12 -40.56
C GLY A 288 3.48 40.11 -39.62
N ALA A 289 2.87 40.48 -38.49
CA ALA A 289 3.48 41.32 -37.48
C ALA A 289 4.47 40.54 -36.58
N SER A 290 5.30 41.27 -35.84
CA SER A 290 6.25 40.69 -34.88
C SER A 290 5.55 39.93 -33.74
N LEU A 291 6.16 38.85 -33.29
CA LEU A 291 5.75 38.07 -32.12
C LEU A 291 5.44 38.96 -30.89
N ARG A 292 4.25 38.80 -30.30
CA ARG A 292 3.87 39.46 -29.04
C ARG A 292 4.28 38.59 -27.85
N ARG A 293 4.80 39.23 -26.80
CA ARG A 293 5.29 38.53 -25.60
C ARG A 293 4.79 39.22 -24.35
N ALA A 294 4.35 38.43 -23.38
CA ALA A 294 4.17 38.85 -21.99
C ALA A 294 5.15 38.07 -21.12
N LEU A 295 5.91 38.78 -20.29
CA LEU A 295 6.85 38.21 -19.33
C LEU A 295 6.31 38.46 -17.92
N LEU A 296 6.13 37.38 -17.17
CA LEU A 296 5.70 37.40 -15.78
C LEU A 296 6.87 36.93 -14.93
N GLN A 297 7.47 37.87 -14.19
CA GLN A 297 8.61 37.63 -13.31
C GLN A 297 8.13 37.27 -11.91
N ALA A 298 8.77 36.28 -11.29
CA ALA A 298 8.46 35.90 -9.92
C ALA A 298 8.81 37.05 -8.95
N PRO A 299 7.90 37.45 -8.03
CA PRO A 299 8.18 38.51 -7.05
C PRO A 299 9.36 38.16 -6.13
N MET A 300 9.51 36.87 -5.80
CA MET A 300 10.64 36.28 -5.08
C MET A 300 10.91 34.88 -5.64
N GLY A 301 12.17 34.55 -5.93
CA GLY A 301 12.55 33.21 -6.39
C GLY A 301 12.18 32.92 -7.85
N THR A 302 11.57 31.77 -8.10
CA THR A 302 11.20 31.26 -9.43
C THR A 302 9.89 30.48 -9.35
N TYR A 303 9.11 30.42 -10.43
CA TYR A 303 7.90 29.57 -10.54
C TYR A 303 8.20 28.06 -10.71
N GLY A 304 9.46 27.66 -10.51
CA GLY A 304 9.94 26.28 -10.42
C GLY A 304 10.19 25.85 -8.98
N ASP A 305 9.41 26.33 -8.02
CA ASP A 305 9.58 26.11 -6.57
C ASP A 305 8.93 24.82 -6.05
N GLY A 306 8.26 24.07 -6.92
CA GLY A 306 7.51 22.85 -6.58
C GLY A 306 6.11 23.10 -6.02
N GLN A 307 5.67 24.35 -5.88
CA GLN A 307 4.31 24.70 -5.49
C GLN A 307 3.40 24.78 -6.73
N GLU A 308 2.10 24.91 -6.46
CA GLU A 308 1.10 25.03 -7.51
C GLU A 308 0.89 26.50 -7.88
N HIS A 309 1.03 26.79 -9.17
CA HIS A 309 0.78 28.11 -9.74
C HIS A 309 -0.35 28.04 -10.74
N SER A 310 -1.17 29.09 -10.80
CA SER A 310 -2.31 29.20 -11.72
C SER A 310 -2.13 30.39 -12.65
N ILE A 311 -2.07 30.11 -13.95
CA ILE A 311 -2.01 31.13 -14.99
C ILE A 311 -3.40 31.33 -15.62
N SER A 312 -3.80 32.58 -15.82
CA SER A 312 -4.97 32.97 -16.59
C SER A 312 -4.56 33.85 -17.77
N LEU A 313 -5.21 33.63 -18.90
CA LEU A 313 -5.09 34.41 -20.12
C LEU A 313 -6.50 34.77 -20.58
N ILE A 314 -6.80 36.07 -20.59
CA ILE A 314 -8.09 36.61 -20.98
C ILE A 314 -7.87 37.48 -22.20
N ARG A 315 -8.52 37.14 -23.32
CA ARG A 315 -8.53 37.94 -24.53
C ARG A 315 -9.83 38.73 -24.62
N SER A 316 -9.70 40.05 -24.79
CA SER A 316 -10.79 40.98 -25.06
C SER A 316 -10.43 41.82 -26.29
N GLY A 317 -10.95 41.40 -27.44
CA GLY A 317 -10.66 41.96 -28.76
C GLY A 317 -9.18 41.85 -29.12
N ARG A 318 -8.51 43.00 -29.22
CA ARG A 318 -7.06 43.09 -29.51
C ARG A 318 -6.15 43.04 -28.27
N ILE A 319 -6.70 43.04 -27.06
CA ILE A 319 -5.93 43.01 -25.81
C ILE A 319 -5.97 41.60 -25.25
N ILE A 320 -4.80 41.06 -24.88
CA ILE A 320 -4.70 39.86 -24.06
C ILE A 320 -4.10 40.26 -22.71
N THR A 321 -4.80 39.94 -21.65
CA THR A 321 -4.36 40.12 -20.26
C THR A 321 -3.91 38.78 -19.73
N VAL A 322 -2.68 38.71 -19.22
CA VAL A 322 -2.12 37.51 -18.60
C VAL A 322 -1.88 37.78 -17.13
N GLN A 323 -2.37 36.89 -16.28
CA GLN A 323 -2.14 36.96 -14.84
C GLN A 323 -1.65 35.61 -14.34
N LEU A 324 -0.76 35.64 -13.35
CA LEU A 324 -0.22 34.45 -12.70
C LEU A 324 -0.43 34.61 -11.20
N ASP A 325 -1.12 33.66 -10.58
CA ASP A 325 -1.53 33.71 -9.18
C ASP A 325 -2.21 35.05 -8.84
N GLU A 326 -1.85 35.66 -7.71
CA GLU A 326 -2.36 36.97 -7.27
C GLU A 326 -1.45 38.14 -7.72
N THR A 327 -0.60 37.94 -8.74
CA THR A 327 0.29 39.00 -9.25
C THR A 327 -0.44 40.03 -10.13
N ASN A 328 0.22 41.16 -10.38
CA ASN A 328 -0.30 42.20 -11.26
C ASN A 328 -0.43 41.67 -12.70
N PRO A 329 -1.57 41.90 -13.37
CA PRO A 329 -1.78 41.45 -14.73
C PRO A 329 -0.85 42.17 -15.72
N VAL A 330 -0.39 41.45 -16.74
CA VAL A 330 0.41 41.97 -17.85
C VAL A 330 -0.44 41.98 -19.11
N GLU A 331 -0.58 43.14 -19.73
CA GLU A 331 -1.34 43.30 -20.98
C GLU A 331 -0.42 43.24 -22.20
N MET A 332 -0.88 42.56 -23.26
CA MET A 332 -0.27 42.58 -24.58
C MET A 332 -1.29 43.03 -25.63
N ASN A 333 -0.87 43.89 -26.56
CA ASN A 333 -1.72 44.40 -27.64
C ASN A 333 -1.36 43.70 -28.96
N LEU A 334 -2.34 43.03 -29.55
CA LEU A 334 -2.19 42.29 -30.81
C LEU A 334 -2.15 43.23 -32.03
N GLY A 335 -2.76 44.41 -31.94
CA GLY A 335 -2.89 45.38 -33.03
C GLY A 335 -4.34 45.55 -33.51
N PRO A 336 -4.64 46.62 -34.26
CA PRO A 336 -6.01 46.96 -34.67
C PRO A 336 -6.64 45.96 -35.64
N SER A 337 -5.84 45.24 -36.43
CA SER A 337 -6.29 44.16 -37.33
C SER A 337 -6.86 42.94 -36.58
N MET A 338 -6.67 42.86 -35.27
CA MET A 338 -7.03 41.72 -34.42
C MET A 338 -8.24 41.98 -33.51
N GLU A 339 -8.92 43.12 -33.67
CA GLU A 339 -10.08 43.49 -32.84
C GLU A 339 -11.21 42.46 -32.90
N SER A 340 -11.52 41.94 -34.10
CA SER A 340 -12.60 40.97 -34.33
C SER A 340 -12.13 39.66 -34.98
N THR A 341 -10.82 39.42 -35.03
CA THR A 341 -10.22 38.28 -35.76
C THR A 341 -9.87 37.13 -34.81
N THR A 342 -10.31 35.91 -35.11
CA THR A 342 -9.94 34.69 -34.37
C THR A 342 -8.53 34.21 -34.76
N ILE A 343 -7.71 33.85 -33.77
CA ILE A 343 -6.41 33.22 -34.00
C ILE A 343 -6.64 31.71 -34.12
N ASN A 344 -6.69 31.23 -35.37
CA ASN A 344 -7.03 29.85 -35.65
C ASN A 344 -5.83 28.91 -35.52
N VAL A 345 -5.96 27.90 -34.68
CA VAL A 345 -4.96 26.83 -34.49
C VAL A 345 -5.51 25.49 -34.96
N SER A 346 -4.62 24.58 -35.34
CA SER A 346 -4.97 23.22 -35.78
C SER A 346 -4.62 22.16 -34.75
N ASN A 347 -3.68 22.46 -33.85
CA ASN A 347 -3.23 21.53 -32.83
C ASN A 347 -3.10 22.26 -31.48
N LEU A 348 -3.40 21.55 -30.39
CA LEU A 348 -3.22 22.03 -29.03
C LEU A 348 -2.44 20.97 -28.24
N TYR A 349 -1.26 21.35 -27.75
CA TYR A 349 -0.38 20.49 -26.98
C TYR A 349 -0.22 20.99 -25.54
N VAL A 350 -0.15 20.05 -24.61
CA VAL A 350 0.08 20.27 -23.18
C VAL A 350 1.36 19.55 -22.77
N GLY A 351 2.21 20.24 -22.02
CA GLY A 351 3.47 19.73 -21.46
C GLY A 351 4.63 19.53 -22.44
N GLY A 352 4.41 19.48 -23.74
CA GLY A 352 5.48 19.31 -24.73
C GLY A 352 4.93 19.41 -26.14
N VAL A 353 5.80 19.28 -27.15
CA VAL A 353 5.39 19.20 -28.57
C VAL A 353 6.11 18.03 -29.25
N PRO A 354 5.47 17.35 -30.22
CA PRO A 354 6.08 16.25 -30.98
C PRO A 354 7.36 16.66 -31.72
N GLU A 355 8.28 15.70 -31.89
CA GLU A 355 9.47 15.90 -32.71
C GLU A 355 9.09 16.16 -34.18
N GLY A 356 9.48 17.32 -34.72
CA GLY A 356 9.17 17.75 -36.09
C GLY A 356 8.21 18.95 -36.17
N GLU A 357 7.43 19.23 -35.13
CA GLU A 357 6.56 20.42 -35.07
C GLU A 357 7.23 21.61 -34.35
N GLY A 358 8.30 21.36 -33.57
CA GLY A 358 9.03 22.35 -32.78
C GLY A 358 9.83 23.41 -33.55
N THR A 359 9.75 23.48 -34.88
CA THR A 359 10.41 24.50 -35.72
C THR A 359 9.78 25.89 -35.62
N VAL A 360 8.58 26.00 -35.05
CA VAL A 360 7.81 27.27 -34.98
C VAL A 360 8.07 28.04 -33.66
N MET A 361 8.58 27.39 -32.62
CA MET A 361 8.70 27.97 -31.27
C MET A 361 10.08 28.61 -31.00
N PRO A 362 10.16 29.82 -30.41
CA PRO A 362 11.43 30.43 -30.06
C PRO A 362 12.04 29.84 -28.76
N LYS A 363 13.34 29.52 -28.82
CA LYS A 363 14.31 29.34 -27.72
C LYS A 363 14.14 28.19 -26.70
N THR A 364 12.94 27.67 -26.43
CA THR A 364 12.79 26.52 -25.49
C THR A 364 12.19 25.30 -26.19
N ARG A 365 13.01 24.28 -26.45
CA ARG A 365 12.58 22.97 -27.00
C ARG A 365 12.31 21.91 -25.93
N ARG A 366 12.45 22.27 -24.65
CA ARG A 366 12.33 21.30 -23.57
C ARG A 366 10.86 21.12 -23.20
N SER A 367 10.41 19.88 -23.21
CA SER A 367 9.13 19.50 -22.62
C SER A 367 9.12 19.87 -21.14
N PHE A 368 7.95 20.25 -20.65
CA PHE A 368 7.67 20.48 -19.25
C PHE A 368 7.95 19.24 -18.41
N HIS A 369 8.48 19.49 -17.21
CA HIS A 369 8.73 18.46 -16.22
C HIS A 369 7.95 18.79 -14.94
N GLY A 370 6.89 18.06 -14.63
CA GLY A 370 6.02 18.35 -13.49
C GLY A 370 4.57 17.94 -13.77
N CYS A 371 3.63 18.59 -13.09
CA CYS A 371 2.21 18.31 -13.24
C CYS A 371 1.45 19.50 -13.85
N ILE A 372 0.48 19.23 -14.72
CA ILE A 372 -0.48 20.20 -15.24
C ILE A 372 -1.90 19.69 -14.97
N ARG A 373 -2.76 20.55 -14.43
CA ARG A 373 -4.16 20.23 -14.10
C ARG A 373 -5.06 21.44 -14.28
N ASN A 374 -6.38 21.21 -14.22
CA ASN A 374 -7.40 22.28 -14.29
C ASN A 374 -7.28 23.18 -15.54
N LEU A 375 -7.00 22.58 -16.70
CA LEU A 375 -6.94 23.32 -17.96
C LEU A 375 -8.35 23.70 -18.40
N VAL A 376 -8.69 24.98 -18.37
CA VAL A 376 -10.00 25.52 -18.75
C VAL A 376 -9.85 26.37 -20.01
N PHE A 377 -10.76 26.22 -20.97
CA PHE A 377 -10.85 27.07 -22.16
C PHE A 377 -12.30 27.50 -22.36
N ASP A 378 -12.59 28.80 -22.39
CA ASP A 378 -13.94 29.38 -22.58
C ASP A 378 -15.00 28.75 -21.65
N MET A 379 -14.70 28.72 -20.34
CA MET A 379 -15.48 28.05 -19.28
C MET A 379 -15.62 26.52 -19.41
N GLU A 380 -15.02 25.89 -20.42
CA GLU A 380 -14.98 24.44 -20.57
C GLU A 380 -13.70 23.87 -19.92
N LEU A 381 -13.87 23.12 -18.83
CA LEU A 381 -12.78 22.36 -18.23
C LEU A 381 -12.40 21.19 -19.14
N LEU A 382 -11.21 21.25 -19.72
CA LEU A 382 -10.74 20.30 -20.71
C LEU A 382 -10.46 18.92 -20.09
N ASP A 383 -10.86 17.90 -20.84
CA ASP A 383 -10.73 16.50 -20.47
C ASP A 383 -9.64 15.83 -21.33
N PHE A 384 -8.55 15.43 -20.68
CA PHE A 384 -7.43 14.73 -21.31
C PHE A 384 -7.81 13.32 -21.80
N SER A 385 -8.96 12.78 -21.38
CA SER A 385 -9.50 11.53 -21.93
C SER A 385 -9.84 11.63 -23.42
N ARG A 386 -10.09 12.86 -23.92
CA ARG A 386 -10.42 13.16 -25.32
C ARG A 386 -9.19 13.52 -26.17
N ALA A 387 -7.99 13.28 -25.65
CA ALA A 387 -6.75 13.55 -26.39
C ALA A 387 -6.69 12.74 -27.69
N PHE A 388 -6.23 13.37 -28.77
CA PHE A 388 -5.96 12.69 -30.04
C PHE A 388 -4.73 11.77 -29.93
N GLY A 389 -3.79 12.12 -29.06
CA GLY A 389 -2.60 11.34 -28.77
C GLY A 389 -1.86 11.87 -27.55
N TYR A 390 -1.03 11.02 -26.96
CA TYR A 390 -0.09 11.41 -25.92
C TYR A 390 1.10 10.44 -25.88
N GLU A 391 2.25 10.95 -25.47
CA GLU A 391 3.51 10.20 -25.40
C GLU A 391 4.23 10.53 -24.10
N GLN A 392 4.72 9.53 -23.37
CA GLN A 392 5.54 9.71 -22.15
C GLN A 392 4.90 10.58 -21.05
N VAL A 393 3.58 10.43 -20.86
CA VAL A 393 2.77 11.15 -19.87
C VAL A 393 2.03 10.15 -18.97
N ASP A 394 1.99 10.45 -17.68
CA ASP A 394 1.16 9.76 -16.69
C ASP A 394 -0.13 10.55 -16.45
N LEU A 395 -1.19 10.15 -17.16
CA LEU A 395 -2.53 10.72 -17.01
C LEU A 395 -3.14 10.36 -15.65
N ASP A 396 -3.98 11.26 -15.13
CA ASP A 396 -4.69 11.14 -13.85
C ASP A 396 -3.75 11.05 -12.63
N THR A 397 -2.62 11.74 -12.73
CA THR A 397 -1.64 11.85 -11.64
C THR A 397 -1.05 13.24 -11.61
N CYS A 398 -0.64 13.69 -10.42
CA CYS A 398 0.07 14.94 -10.22
C CYS A 398 1.34 14.69 -9.41
N LEU A 399 2.43 14.37 -10.10
CA LEU A 399 3.72 14.00 -9.55
C LEU A 399 4.79 14.97 -10.05
N LEU A 400 5.71 15.36 -9.17
CA LEU A 400 6.85 16.22 -9.50
C LEU A 400 8.17 15.45 -9.69
N SER A 401 8.18 14.17 -9.36
CA SER A 401 9.31 13.26 -9.55
C SER A 401 8.80 11.86 -9.87
N GLU A 402 9.62 11.08 -10.55
CA GLU A 402 9.31 9.67 -10.78
C GLU A 402 9.20 8.95 -9.43
N ARG A 403 8.12 8.18 -9.24
CA ARG A 403 8.12 7.16 -8.20
C ARG A 403 9.33 6.28 -8.49
N PRO A 404 10.25 6.06 -7.54
CA PRO A 404 11.45 5.30 -7.83
C PRO A 404 11.04 3.94 -8.39
N GLU A 405 11.28 3.75 -9.69
CA GLU A 405 11.55 2.42 -10.19
C GLU A 405 12.67 1.88 -9.30
N LEU A 406 12.55 0.61 -8.89
CA LEU A 406 13.58 -0.10 -8.15
C LEU A 406 14.84 -0.18 -9.03
N ALA A 407 15.57 0.92 -9.10
CA ALA A 407 16.80 1.14 -9.83
C ALA A 407 17.89 1.34 -8.78
N LEU A 408 18.88 0.47 -8.90
CA LEU A 408 20.00 0.28 -8.01
C LEU A 408 20.86 1.55 -7.83
N ARG A 409 21.27 1.77 -6.56
CA ARG A 409 22.49 2.43 -6.04
C ARG A 409 22.51 3.95 -5.83
N GLY A 410 23.16 4.33 -4.71
CA GLY A 410 24.04 5.51 -4.63
C GLY A 410 23.90 6.29 -3.34
N VAL A 411 24.90 6.19 -2.47
CA VAL A 411 25.04 6.90 -1.19
C VAL A 411 25.84 8.19 -1.43
N ASP A 412 25.38 9.34 -0.92
CA ASP A 412 26.14 10.35 -0.14
C ASP A 412 25.58 11.79 -0.23
N GLY A 413 25.64 12.52 0.89
CA GLY A 413 25.67 13.99 0.99
C GLY A 413 24.41 14.67 1.54
N GLU A 414 24.25 14.78 2.87
CA GLU A 414 24.47 15.99 3.70
C GLU A 414 23.20 16.83 4.00
N ARG A 415 22.83 16.92 5.29
CA ARG A 415 21.68 17.66 5.84
C ARG A 415 22.09 19.03 6.39
N PRO A 416 21.30 20.11 6.17
CA PRO A 416 21.27 21.31 7.02
C PRO A 416 20.05 21.35 7.97
N PRO A 417 20.01 22.30 8.94
CA PRO A 417 19.42 22.09 10.26
C PRO A 417 17.94 22.49 10.43
N GLU A 418 17.30 21.84 11.40
CA GLU A 418 15.91 22.03 11.86
C GLU A 418 15.64 23.40 12.49
N SER A 419 14.51 24.01 12.14
CA SER A 419 13.86 25.08 12.91
C SER A 419 12.60 24.55 13.59
N ARG A 420 12.61 24.56 14.93
CA ARG A 420 11.51 24.15 15.83
C ARG A 420 10.28 25.05 15.66
N LEU A 421 9.09 24.45 15.55
CA LEU A 421 7.80 25.11 15.77
C LEU A 421 7.07 24.44 16.95
N LEU A 422 6.55 25.27 17.86
CA LEU A 422 5.74 24.87 19.01
C LEU A 422 4.32 24.45 18.57
N PRO A 423 3.65 23.52 19.30
CA PRO A 423 2.37 22.96 18.87
C PRO A 423 1.18 23.85 19.23
N SER A 424 0.27 24.03 18.28
CA SER A 424 -1.10 24.53 18.51
C SER A 424 -1.99 23.41 19.06
N PRO A 425 -2.73 23.60 20.17
CA PRO A 425 -3.42 22.51 20.84
C PRO A 425 -4.90 22.44 20.46
N GLN A 426 -5.27 21.94 19.26
CA GLN A 426 -6.69 21.62 18.97
C GLN A 426 -6.93 20.42 18.01
N GLN A 427 -5.91 19.69 17.56
CA GLN A 427 -6.10 18.53 16.66
C GLN A 427 -5.36 17.30 17.21
N CYS A 428 -5.90 16.09 16.99
CA CYS A 428 -5.15 14.86 17.26
C CYS A 428 -3.81 14.89 16.52
N ALA A 429 -2.81 14.18 17.05
CA ALA A 429 -1.50 14.13 16.44
C ALA A 429 -1.59 13.62 14.99
N VAL A 430 -0.82 14.25 14.09
CA VAL A 430 -0.74 13.81 12.68
C VAL A 430 0.36 12.75 12.58
N ASP A 431 0.01 11.56 12.07
CA ASP A 431 1.00 10.52 11.80
C ASP A 431 1.81 10.87 10.55
N GLY A 432 3.11 11.16 10.72
CA GLY A 432 4.05 11.24 9.61
C GLY A 432 4.23 9.90 8.89
N ALA A 433 4.63 9.94 7.61
CA ALA A 433 4.95 8.72 6.88
C ALA A 433 6.23 8.09 7.48
N PRO A 434 6.18 6.85 8.00
CA PRO A 434 7.33 6.27 8.66
C PRO A 434 8.43 5.95 7.65
N GLU A 435 9.66 6.34 7.96
CA GLU A 435 10.85 5.93 7.21
C GLU A 435 11.15 4.44 7.44
N TYR A 436 11.88 3.82 6.50
CA TYR A 436 12.24 2.40 6.56
C TYR A 436 13.74 2.18 6.39
N VAL A 437 14.27 1.16 7.05
CA VAL A 437 15.68 0.76 6.90
C VAL A 437 15.86 0.00 5.58
N PRO A 438 16.74 0.45 4.68
CA PRO A 438 17.01 -0.26 3.43
C PRO A 438 17.66 -1.63 3.71
N ASP A 439 17.41 -2.59 2.83
CA ASP A 439 17.97 -3.96 2.89
C ASP A 439 17.73 -4.71 4.22
N ALA A 440 16.77 -4.28 5.03
CA ALA A 440 16.41 -4.92 6.30
C ALA A 440 14.95 -5.33 6.32
N HIS A 441 14.69 -6.48 6.94
CA HIS A 441 13.39 -7.12 6.93
C HIS A 441 12.89 -7.33 8.36
N GLN A 442 11.63 -6.97 8.59
CA GLN A 442 10.92 -7.16 9.85
C GLN A 442 10.30 -8.56 9.86
N PHE A 443 10.67 -9.33 10.88
CA PHE A 443 10.16 -10.67 11.16
C PHE A 443 9.22 -10.68 12.38
N GLY A 444 8.60 -11.82 12.62
CA GLY A 444 7.76 -12.07 13.80
C GLY A 444 6.34 -11.50 13.70
N LEU A 445 5.84 -11.24 12.49
CA LEU A 445 4.46 -10.79 12.26
C LEU A 445 3.45 -11.93 12.42
N THR A 446 3.89 -13.17 12.27
CA THR A 446 3.14 -14.40 12.57
C THR A 446 4.10 -15.46 13.13
N GLN A 447 3.57 -16.56 13.69
CA GLN A 447 4.40 -17.68 14.15
C GLN A 447 5.25 -18.34 13.05
N GLY A 448 4.83 -18.19 11.79
CA GLY A 448 5.52 -18.73 10.62
C GLY A 448 6.28 -17.68 9.80
N SER A 449 6.59 -16.52 10.38
CA SER A 449 7.33 -15.44 9.71
C SER A 449 8.77 -15.86 9.42
N HIS A 450 9.16 -15.92 8.14
CA HIS A 450 10.49 -16.41 7.75
C HIS A 450 10.89 -16.00 6.32
N LEU A 451 12.20 -16.07 6.05
CA LEU A 451 12.78 -16.18 4.71
C LEU A 451 13.58 -17.49 4.59
N VAL A 452 13.48 -18.19 3.46
CA VAL A 452 14.34 -19.34 3.15
C VAL A 452 15.36 -18.94 2.10
N LEU A 453 16.62 -18.84 2.49
CA LEU A 453 17.72 -18.39 1.64
C LEU A 453 18.54 -19.59 1.17
N PRO A 454 18.69 -19.81 -0.15
CA PRO A 454 19.47 -20.92 -0.67
C PRO A 454 20.97 -20.62 -0.58
N PHE A 455 21.78 -21.64 -0.33
CA PHE A 455 23.24 -21.56 -0.36
C PHE A 455 23.88 -22.88 -0.79
N ASN A 456 25.16 -22.82 -1.18
CA ASN A 456 25.92 -24.02 -1.53
C ASN A 456 26.30 -24.80 -0.25
N GLN A 457 25.67 -25.95 -0.01
CA GLN A 457 25.92 -26.83 1.15
C GLN A 457 27.40 -27.21 1.32
N LEU A 458 28.16 -27.34 0.23
CA LEU A 458 29.59 -27.68 0.30
C LEU A 458 30.42 -26.56 0.94
N ALA A 459 29.93 -25.32 0.91
CA ALA A 459 30.64 -24.17 1.46
C ALA A 459 30.69 -24.18 2.99
N VAL A 460 29.70 -24.79 3.67
CA VAL A 460 29.60 -24.76 5.15
C VAL A 460 30.16 -26.01 5.83
N ARG A 461 30.48 -27.05 5.04
CA ARG A 461 30.83 -28.38 5.54
C ARG A 461 31.99 -28.36 6.53
N LYS A 462 33.08 -27.64 6.22
CA LYS A 462 34.29 -27.59 7.08
C LYS A 462 34.37 -26.34 7.97
N ARG A 463 33.59 -25.31 7.65
CA ARG A 463 33.55 -24.02 8.36
C ARG A 463 32.21 -23.34 8.12
N LEU A 464 31.61 -22.83 9.17
CA LEU A 464 30.42 -21.98 9.10
C LEU A 464 30.75 -20.61 9.71
N SER A 465 30.37 -19.53 9.04
CA SER A 465 30.49 -18.16 9.52
C SER A 465 29.26 -17.39 9.05
N VAL A 466 28.26 -17.24 9.92
CA VAL A 466 27.07 -16.43 9.62
C VAL A 466 27.21 -15.10 10.34
N GLN A 467 27.15 -13.99 9.59
CA GLN A 467 27.14 -12.64 10.15
C GLN A 467 25.89 -11.91 9.69
N LEU A 468 25.24 -11.18 10.60
CA LEU A 468 24.02 -10.42 10.35
C LEU A 468 23.97 -9.18 11.25
N ARG A 469 23.18 -8.18 10.84
CA ARG A 469 22.77 -7.09 11.71
C ARG A 469 21.36 -7.35 12.21
N ILE A 470 21.11 -7.15 13.50
CA ILE A 470 19.80 -7.38 14.12
C ILE A 470 19.46 -6.25 15.09
N ARG A 471 18.18 -5.88 15.12
CA ARG A 471 17.59 -4.97 16.12
C ARG A 471 16.28 -5.56 16.62
N THR A 472 16.09 -5.64 17.93
CA THR A 472 14.87 -6.23 18.53
C THR A 472 14.63 -5.75 19.96
N PHE A 473 13.36 -5.71 20.39
CA PHE A 473 12.96 -5.62 21.80
C PHE A 473 12.46 -6.98 22.35
N ALA A 474 12.34 -7.99 21.49
CA ALA A 474 11.89 -9.31 21.91
C ALA A 474 12.97 -10.00 22.74
N SER A 475 12.56 -10.75 23.76
CA SER A 475 13.48 -11.51 24.61
C SER A 475 13.69 -12.96 24.13
N SER A 476 12.95 -13.42 23.13
CA SER A 476 12.98 -14.79 22.64
C SER A 476 12.62 -14.86 21.15
N GLY A 477 13.25 -15.80 20.44
CA GLY A 477 12.89 -16.12 19.06
C GLY A 477 14.03 -16.76 18.28
N LEU A 478 13.70 -17.45 17.19
CA LEU A 478 14.68 -18.04 16.30
C LEU A 478 15.20 -17.02 15.29
N ILE A 479 16.52 -16.81 15.26
CA ILE A 479 17.18 -15.86 14.34
C ILE A 479 17.54 -16.53 13.02
N TYR A 480 18.22 -17.67 13.06
CA TYR A 480 18.39 -18.51 11.88
C TYR A 480 18.46 -19.98 12.22
N TYR A 481 18.16 -20.81 11.22
CA TYR A 481 18.28 -22.26 11.30
C TYR A 481 18.72 -22.87 9.96
N MET A 482 19.52 -23.92 9.99
CA MET A 482 19.84 -24.76 8.85
C MET A 482 20.03 -26.19 9.34
N ALA A 483 19.57 -27.16 8.59
CA ALA A 483 19.63 -28.56 8.99
C ALA A 483 19.68 -29.51 7.80
N HIS A 484 20.08 -30.74 8.06
CA HIS A 484 19.88 -31.88 7.16
C HIS A 484 18.40 -32.32 7.12
N GLN A 485 18.02 -33.14 6.14
CA GLN A 485 16.68 -33.74 6.03
C GLN A 485 16.25 -34.51 7.28
N ASN A 486 17.19 -35.24 7.90
CA ASN A 486 16.94 -35.98 9.14
C ASN A 486 17.07 -35.11 10.41
N GLN A 487 17.48 -33.84 10.27
CA GLN A 487 17.70 -32.84 11.32
C GLN A 487 18.72 -33.23 12.40
N VAL A 488 19.58 -34.22 12.10
CA VAL A 488 20.66 -34.65 12.98
C VAL A 488 21.79 -33.61 12.94
N ASP A 489 22.25 -33.28 11.73
CA ASP A 489 23.19 -32.19 11.51
C ASP A 489 22.42 -30.88 11.39
N TYR A 490 22.77 -29.88 12.20
CA TYR A 490 22.13 -28.58 12.16
C TYR A 490 22.99 -27.46 12.74
N ALA A 491 22.65 -26.22 12.41
CA ALA A 491 23.14 -25.02 13.07
C ALA A 491 22.00 -24.03 13.26
N ALA A 492 21.93 -23.42 14.45
CA ALA A 492 20.85 -22.55 14.88
C ALA A 492 21.41 -21.39 15.70
N LEU A 493 20.94 -20.18 15.41
CA LEU A 493 21.11 -19.03 16.30
C LEU A 493 19.73 -18.61 16.79
N GLN A 494 19.59 -18.48 18.11
CA GLN A 494 18.34 -18.06 18.72
C GLN A 494 18.59 -17.11 19.89
N LEU A 495 17.60 -16.28 20.17
CA LEU A 495 17.55 -15.41 21.33
C LEU A 495 16.72 -16.10 22.42
N HIS A 496 17.19 -16.11 23.66
CA HIS A 496 16.45 -16.65 24.81
C HIS A 496 16.77 -15.83 26.05
N GLY A 497 15.73 -15.28 26.71
CA GLY A 497 15.91 -14.37 27.83
C GLY A 497 16.76 -13.14 27.48
N GLY A 498 16.69 -12.68 26.23
CA GLY A 498 17.49 -11.55 25.70
C GLY A 498 18.95 -11.88 25.37
N HIS A 499 19.40 -13.12 25.60
CA HIS A 499 20.77 -13.56 25.35
C HIS A 499 20.87 -14.46 24.12
N LEU A 500 21.99 -14.37 23.41
CA LEU A 500 22.23 -15.19 22.22
C LEU A 500 22.73 -16.59 22.57
N HIS A 501 22.12 -17.59 21.92
CA HIS A 501 22.59 -18.96 21.93
C HIS A 501 22.80 -19.47 20.52
N PHE A 502 24.05 -19.80 20.21
CA PHE A 502 24.42 -20.51 18.99
C PHE A 502 24.54 -22.00 19.31
N MET A 503 23.83 -22.83 18.55
CA MET A 503 23.80 -24.28 18.72
C MET A 503 24.07 -24.97 17.41
N PHE A 504 24.87 -26.02 17.42
CA PHE A 504 25.12 -26.82 16.23
C PHE A 504 25.47 -28.26 16.59
N ASP A 505 25.12 -29.19 15.71
CA ASP A 505 25.42 -30.62 15.82
C ASP A 505 25.98 -31.10 14.47
N LEU A 506 27.03 -31.91 14.55
CA LEU A 506 27.77 -32.49 13.41
C LEU A 506 27.54 -34.01 13.33
N GLY A 507 26.40 -34.46 13.86
CA GLY A 507 25.96 -35.85 13.90
C GLY A 507 26.49 -36.69 15.07
N LYS A 508 27.20 -36.05 16.02
CA LYS A 508 27.85 -36.72 17.16
C LYS A 508 27.54 -36.05 18.51
N GLY A 509 26.68 -35.05 18.52
CA GLY A 509 26.21 -34.39 19.73
C GLY A 509 26.19 -32.88 19.61
N ARG A 510 25.14 -32.29 20.20
CA ARG A 510 24.90 -30.86 20.19
C ARG A 510 25.94 -30.10 21.00
N THR A 511 26.54 -29.11 20.36
CA THR A 511 27.36 -28.07 20.97
C THR A 511 26.53 -26.80 21.15
N LYS A 512 26.62 -26.14 22.31
CA LYS A 512 25.93 -24.86 22.61
C LYS A 512 26.95 -23.82 23.06
N VAL A 513 26.89 -22.64 22.46
CA VAL A 513 27.67 -21.45 22.80
C VAL A 513 26.69 -20.35 23.21
N SER A 514 26.97 -19.66 24.32
CA SER A 514 26.16 -18.54 24.79
C SER A 514 26.99 -17.27 24.87
N HIS A 515 26.41 -16.13 24.52
CA HIS A 515 27.03 -14.81 24.66
C HIS A 515 26.32 -14.00 25.76
N PRO A 516 27.05 -13.27 26.64
CA PRO A 516 26.44 -12.53 27.76
C PRO A 516 25.74 -11.22 27.36
N ALA A 517 25.98 -10.72 26.15
CA ALA A 517 25.32 -9.49 25.66
C ALA A 517 23.79 -9.65 25.60
N LEU A 518 23.10 -8.59 26.02
CA LEU A 518 21.65 -8.45 25.95
C LEU A 518 21.28 -7.73 24.64
N LEU A 519 20.48 -8.36 23.79
CA LEU A 519 20.11 -7.81 22.46
C LEU A 519 18.69 -7.26 22.39
N SER A 520 17.92 -7.36 23.47
CA SER A 520 16.53 -6.92 23.54
C SER A 520 16.39 -5.44 23.93
N ASP A 521 17.34 -4.60 23.52
CA ASP A 521 17.45 -3.18 23.89
C ASP A 521 16.95 -2.21 22.80
N GLY A 522 16.55 -2.75 21.64
CA GLY A 522 16.10 -1.95 20.50
C GLY A 522 17.22 -1.30 19.69
N GLN A 523 18.49 -1.63 19.94
CA GLN A 523 19.62 -1.11 19.18
C GLN A 523 20.08 -2.10 18.10
N TRP A 524 20.81 -1.57 17.11
CA TRP A 524 21.41 -2.39 16.06
C TRP A 524 22.69 -3.05 16.55
N HIS A 525 22.69 -4.37 16.59
CA HIS A 525 23.87 -5.19 16.89
C HIS A 525 24.36 -5.92 15.66
N THR A 526 25.69 -6.03 15.52
CA THR A 526 26.33 -6.91 14.54
C THR A 526 26.67 -8.22 15.23
N VAL A 527 26.01 -9.30 14.79
CA VAL A 527 26.17 -10.64 15.35
C VAL A 527 26.86 -11.52 14.34
N LYS A 528 27.94 -12.19 14.77
CA LYS A 528 28.68 -13.17 13.99
C LYS A 528 28.76 -14.48 14.76
N THR A 529 28.44 -15.58 14.09
CA THR A 529 28.56 -16.94 14.62
C THR A 529 29.55 -17.69 13.77
N GLU A 530 30.55 -18.31 14.38
CA GLU A 530 31.58 -19.05 13.67
C GLU A 530 31.75 -20.46 14.24
N TYR A 531 31.97 -21.40 13.33
CA TYR A 531 32.44 -22.75 13.58
C TYR A 531 33.64 -23.01 12.64
N PHE A 532 34.80 -23.31 13.21
CA PHE A 532 36.00 -23.71 12.46
C PHE A 532 36.87 -24.66 13.29
N LYS A 533 37.54 -25.63 12.65
CA LYS A 533 38.49 -26.56 13.32
C LYS A 533 37.96 -27.15 14.64
N ARG A 534 36.70 -27.63 14.66
CA ARG A 534 36.04 -28.20 15.86
C ARG A 534 35.87 -27.22 17.03
N LYS A 535 35.83 -25.91 16.74
CA LYS A 535 35.57 -24.89 17.75
C LYS A 535 34.48 -23.94 17.26
N GLY A 536 33.61 -23.52 18.17
CA GLY A 536 32.54 -22.58 17.92
C GLY A 536 32.58 -21.40 18.87
N PHE A 537 32.22 -20.21 18.38
CA PHE A 537 32.08 -19.00 19.19
C PHE A 537 31.04 -18.05 18.56
N VAL A 538 30.56 -17.10 19.36
CA VAL A 538 29.68 -16.01 18.94
C VAL A 538 30.41 -14.70 19.21
N MET A 539 30.28 -13.74 18.31
CA MET A 539 30.79 -12.39 18.45
C MET A 539 29.62 -11.41 18.33
N VAL A 540 29.53 -10.45 19.24
CA VAL A 540 28.53 -9.37 19.26
C VAL A 540 29.28 -8.06 19.34
N ASP A 541 29.12 -7.19 18.34
CA ASP A 541 29.74 -5.86 18.28
C ASP A 541 31.27 -5.87 18.53
N GLY A 542 31.94 -6.92 18.06
CA GLY A 542 33.38 -7.10 18.21
C GLY A 542 33.82 -7.82 19.50
N GLN A 543 32.91 -8.05 20.46
CA GLN A 543 33.18 -8.84 21.65
C GLN A 543 32.94 -10.33 21.38
N GLU A 544 33.89 -11.19 21.73
CA GLU A 544 33.78 -12.64 21.55
C GLU A 544 33.29 -13.36 22.82
N SER A 545 32.48 -14.39 22.63
CA SER A 545 32.17 -15.38 23.66
C SER A 545 33.37 -16.33 23.89
N PRO A 546 33.44 -17.02 25.03
CA PRO A 546 34.37 -18.14 25.21
C PRO A 546 34.25 -19.17 24.08
N MET A 547 35.40 -19.61 23.58
CA MET A 547 35.46 -20.60 22.51
C MET A 547 35.13 -22.00 23.04
N VAL A 548 34.16 -22.67 22.42
CA VAL A 548 33.69 -24.00 22.84
C VAL A 548 34.13 -25.05 21.83
N THR A 549 34.72 -26.16 22.32
CA THR A 549 35.11 -27.29 21.45
C THR A 549 33.90 -28.18 21.18
N THR A 550 33.78 -28.71 19.96
CA THR A 550 32.63 -29.54 19.58
C THR A 550 32.55 -30.83 20.36
N VAL A 551 31.32 -31.23 20.71
CA VAL A 551 31.02 -32.53 21.31
C VAL A 551 31.14 -33.62 20.23
N GLY A 552 31.79 -34.73 20.57
CA GLY A 552 32.01 -35.85 19.64
C GLY A 552 33.11 -35.58 18.60
N ASP A 553 33.33 -36.55 17.73
CA ASP A 553 34.39 -36.58 16.72
C ASP A 553 33.95 -36.13 15.31
N GLY A 554 32.72 -35.63 15.17
CA GLY A 554 32.20 -35.09 13.92
C GLY A 554 33.02 -33.89 13.42
N THR A 555 33.29 -33.86 12.11
CA THR A 555 34.11 -32.82 11.48
C THR A 555 33.42 -32.07 10.35
N ALA A 556 32.26 -32.54 9.91
CA ALA A 556 31.51 -32.01 8.78
C ALA A 556 30.11 -31.60 9.21
N LEU A 557 29.64 -30.43 8.77
CA LEU A 557 28.25 -29.99 8.90
C LEU A 557 27.53 -30.27 7.58
N ASP A 558 26.77 -31.35 7.50
CA ASP A 558 26.05 -31.75 6.28
C ASP A 558 24.59 -31.28 6.34
N VAL A 559 24.21 -30.27 5.55
CA VAL A 559 22.88 -29.61 5.57
C VAL A 559 22.29 -29.45 4.16
N GLU A 560 20.98 -29.17 4.03
CA GLU A 560 20.26 -29.08 2.74
C GLU A 560 20.60 -27.86 1.85
N GLY A 561 21.52 -26.99 2.26
CA GLY A 561 21.79 -25.74 1.53
C GLY A 561 20.66 -24.72 1.64
N LYS A 562 19.87 -24.75 2.73
CA LYS A 562 18.81 -23.77 3.03
C LYS A 562 19.07 -23.13 4.40
N LEU A 563 19.06 -21.81 4.44
CA LEU A 563 19.11 -21.02 5.67
C LEU A 563 17.73 -20.40 5.89
N TYR A 564 17.05 -20.86 6.94
CA TYR A 564 15.82 -20.26 7.44
C TYR A 564 16.19 -19.05 8.29
N LEU A 565 15.72 -17.86 7.92
CA LEU A 565 16.00 -16.60 8.60
C LEU A 565 14.73 -16.07 9.26
N GLY A 566 14.84 -15.62 10.51
CA GLY A 566 13.78 -15.00 11.30
C GLY A 566 12.74 -15.95 11.88
N GLY A 567 12.69 -17.20 11.44
CA GLY A 567 11.74 -18.21 11.92
C GLY A 567 11.70 -19.44 11.03
N LEU A 568 10.69 -20.28 11.24
CA LEU A 568 10.45 -21.50 10.46
C LEU A 568 9.08 -21.44 9.77
N PRO A 569 8.90 -22.13 8.62
CA PRO A 569 7.60 -22.35 8.02
C PRO A 569 6.62 -23.03 8.99
N SER A 570 5.34 -22.70 8.91
CA SER A 570 4.29 -23.23 9.82
C SER A 570 4.10 -24.75 9.73
N ASP A 571 4.45 -25.34 8.60
CA ASP A 571 4.44 -26.78 8.31
C ASP A 571 5.75 -27.47 8.70
N TYR A 572 6.82 -26.71 8.97
CA TYR A 572 8.09 -27.27 9.44
C TYR A 572 7.91 -27.88 10.84
N ARG A 573 8.44 -29.09 11.02
CA ARG A 573 8.42 -29.80 12.30
C ARG A 573 9.85 -30.02 12.76
N SER A 574 10.30 -29.20 13.70
CA SER A 574 11.60 -29.40 14.35
C SER A 574 11.56 -30.66 15.20
N ARG A 575 12.51 -31.57 15.00
CA ARG A 575 12.78 -32.74 15.86
C ARG A 575 13.66 -32.37 17.06
N ASN A 576 14.29 -31.20 17.00
CA ASN A 576 15.20 -30.72 18.02
C ASN A 576 14.46 -29.85 19.03
N THR A 577 14.14 -30.41 20.19
CA THR A 577 13.40 -29.74 21.28
C THR A 577 14.13 -28.54 21.89
N ALA A 578 15.44 -28.40 21.65
CA ALA A 578 16.24 -27.28 22.14
C ALA A 578 16.17 -26.04 21.23
N VAL A 579 15.67 -26.19 20.00
CA VAL A 579 15.55 -25.10 19.04
C VAL A 579 14.19 -24.43 19.23
N ILE A 580 14.21 -23.10 19.39
CA ILE A 580 13.00 -22.28 19.44
C ILE A 580 12.27 -22.37 18.10
N THR A 581 10.97 -22.63 18.13
CA THR A 581 10.17 -22.83 16.91
C THR A 581 9.34 -21.61 16.49
N HIS A 582 9.19 -20.60 17.36
CA HIS A 582 8.51 -19.36 17.00
C HIS A 582 9.48 -18.37 16.35
N SER A 583 8.98 -17.63 15.38
CA SER A 583 9.70 -16.54 14.72
C SER A 583 10.12 -15.45 15.69
N ILE A 584 11.23 -14.79 15.40
CA ILE A 584 11.70 -13.65 16.18
C ILE A 584 11.07 -12.34 15.68
N PRO A 585 10.47 -11.53 16.56
CA PRO A 585 10.10 -10.15 16.27
C PRO A 585 11.34 -9.26 16.23
N ALA A 586 12.00 -9.22 15.08
CA ALA A 586 13.24 -8.46 14.90
C ALA A 586 13.34 -7.89 13.50
N CYS A 587 14.07 -6.78 13.41
CA CYS A 587 14.59 -6.30 12.14
C CYS A 587 15.94 -6.95 11.88
N ILE A 588 16.10 -7.62 10.73
CA ILE A 588 17.34 -8.30 10.36
C ILE A 588 17.84 -7.80 8.99
N GLY A 589 19.09 -7.38 8.94
CA GLY A 589 19.77 -6.84 7.76
C GLY A 589 21.17 -7.45 7.55
N ALA A 590 21.80 -7.11 6.42
CA ALA A 590 23.21 -7.44 6.11
C ALA A 590 23.63 -8.90 6.41
N VAL A 591 22.87 -9.88 5.92
CA VAL A 591 23.12 -11.31 6.18
C VAL A 591 24.18 -11.85 5.23
N THR A 592 25.26 -12.40 5.79
CA THR A 592 26.35 -13.03 5.04
C THR A 592 26.63 -14.44 5.58
N LEU A 593 26.99 -15.33 4.67
CA LEU A 593 27.40 -16.71 4.92
C LEU A 593 28.79 -16.94 4.34
N ASN A 594 29.76 -17.25 5.21
CA ASN A 594 31.17 -17.41 4.86
C ASN A 594 31.73 -16.23 4.05
N GLY A 595 31.32 -15.01 4.41
CA GLY A 595 31.72 -13.76 3.75
C GLY A 595 30.97 -13.45 2.43
N ARG A 596 30.07 -14.33 1.97
CA ARG A 596 29.20 -14.07 0.81
C ARG A 596 27.85 -13.56 1.29
N GLN A 597 27.38 -12.47 0.68
CA GLN A 597 26.04 -11.94 0.95
C GLN A 597 24.97 -12.90 0.43
N LEU A 598 23.97 -13.21 1.27
CA LEU A 598 22.83 -14.00 0.84
C LEU A 598 21.79 -13.09 0.20
N ASP A 599 21.31 -13.47 -0.98
CA ASP A 599 20.27 -12.76 -1.70
C ASP A 599 18.92 -12.94 -0.97
N LYS A 600 18.43 -11.86 -0.38
CA LYS A 600 17.13 -11.80 0.31
C LYS A 600 15.98 -11.42 -0.61
N ASP A 601 16.27 -10.97 -1.83
CA ASP A 601 15.27 -10.55 -2.83
C ASP A 601 14.80 -11.72 -3.69
N SER A 602 15.57 -12.81 -3.71
CA SER A 602 15.21 -14.10 -4.34
C SER A 602 15.13 -15.28 -3.35
N PRO A 603 14.34 -15.19 -2.26
CA PRO A 603 14.21 -16.29 -1.31
C PRO A 603 13.46 -17.47 -1.96
N VAL A 604 13.77 -18.70 -1.53
CA VAL A 604 13.03 -19.91 -1.91
C VAL A 604 11.57 -19.80 -1.43
N SER A 605 11.37 -19.25 -0.24
CA SER A 605 10.06 -18.89 0.28
C SER A 605 10.17 -17.70 1.23
N ALA A 606 9.11 -16.89 1.27
CA ALA A 606 8.95 -15.77 2.19
C ALA A 606 7.52 -15.81 2.74
N SER A 607 7.36 -15.59 4.04
CA SER A 607 6.04 -15.52 4.67
C SER A 607 6.04 -14.48 5.78
N ALA A 608 5.00 -13.63 5.80
CA ALA A 608 4.76 -12.64 6.84
C ALA A 608 6.02 -11.83 7.22
N VAL A 609 6.69 -11.27 6.20
CA VAL A 609 7.86 -10.40 6.34
C VAL A 609 7.47 -9.00 5.85
N ALA A 610 7.88 -7.96 6.57
CA ALA A 610 7.64 -6.57 6.19
C ALA A 610 8.94 -5.75 6.18
N ARG A 611 8.83 -4.45 5.88
CA ARG A 611 9.93 -3.50 6.01
C ARG A 611 10.11 -3.11 7.47
N CYS A 612 11.34 -2.81 7.87
CA CYS A 612 11.62 -2.30 9.21
C CYS A 612 11.49 -0.78 9.26
N TYR A 613 10.82 -0.25 10.28
CA TYR A 613 10.83 1.19 10.56
C TYR A 613 12.26 1.70 10.80
N ALA A 614 12.60 2.89 10.33
CA ALA A 614 13.91 3.49 10.57
C ALA A 614 14.13 3.69 12.07
N GLU A 615 13.17 4.31 12.75
CA GLU A 615 13.15 4.48 14.20
C GLU A 615 12.01 3.67 14.82
N ALA A 616 12.38 2.79 15.76
CA ALA A 616 11.42 2.01 16.52
C ALA A 616 11.69 2.17 18.02
N GLN A 617 10.63 2.25 18.81
CA GLN A 617 10.64 2.24 20.27
C GLN A 617 9.91 1.00 20.79
N GLU A 618 10.06 0.73 22.09
CA GLU A 618 9.40 -0.39 22.74
C GLU A 618 7.87 -0.27 22.63
N GLY A 619 7.24 -1.33 22.13
CA GLY A 619 5.80 -1.47 22.00
C GLY A 619 5.40 -2.20 20.72
N THR A 620 4.11 -2.47 20.59
CA THR A 620 3.52 -3.12 19.42
C THR A 620 2.66 -2.12 18.68
N PHE A 621 2.91 -1.97 17.38
CA PHE A 621 2.14 -1.08 16.53
C PHE A 621 0.95 -1.79 15.89
N PHE A 622 -0.19 -1.11 15.88
CA PHE A 622 -1.42 -1.49 15.22
C PHE A 622 -1.70 -0.47 14.12
N GLU A 623 -1.82 -0.93 12.87
CA GLU A 623 -1.95 -0.04 11.72
C GLU A 623 -3.35 0.55 11.53
N GLY A 624 -4.33 0.12 12.33
CA GLY A 624 -5.74 0.55 12.24
C GLY A 624 -6.63 -0.33 11.36
N SER A 625 -6.12 -1.46 10.86
CA SER A 625 -6.86 -2.39 9.98
C SER A 625 -7.07 -3.78 10.58
N GLY A 626 -6.53 -4.05 11.77
CA GLY A 626 -6.36 -5.42 12.25
C GLY A 626 -6.30 -5.56 13.76
N TYR A 627 -5.89 -6.75 14.22
CA TYR A 627 -6.02 -7.18 15.61
C TYR A 627 -5.00 -8.25 15.99
N ALA A 628 -4.83 -8.45 17.30
CA ALA A 628 -4.11 -9.58 17.88
C ALA A 628 -5.08 -10.45 18.70
N ALA A 629 -5.10 -11.77 18.42
CA ALA A 629 -5.87 -12.75 19.18
C ALA A 629 -4.96 -13.61 20.06
N LEU A 630 -5.20 -13.55 21.37
CA LEU A 630 -4.43 -14.24 22.40
C LEU A 630 -5.31 -15.27 23.12
N VAL A 631 -4.69 -16.30 23.71
CA VAL A 631 -5.38 -17.35 24.48
C VAL A 631 -6.42 -18.09 23.63
N LYS A 632 -5.95 -18.95 22.72
CA LYS A 632 -6.79 -19.70 21.77
C LYS A 632 -7.93 -20.50 22.44
N GLU A 633 -7.66 -21.07 23.62
CA GLU A 633 -8.62 -21.84 24.42
C GLU A 633 -9.68 -20.96 25.12
N GLY A 634 -9.58 -19.65 24.96
CA GLY A 634 -10.45 -18.67 25.58
C GLY A 634 -10.00 -18.21 26.97
N TYR A 635 -10.35 -16.98 27.31
CA TYR A 635 -10.02 -16.40 28.61
C TYR A 635 -11.27 -16.27 29.49
N LYS A 636 -11.20 -16.82 30.71
CA LYS A 636 -12.27 -16.75 31.70
C LYS A 636 -12.02 -15.62 32.68
N VAL A 637 -12.70 -14.49 32.52
CA VAL A 637 -12.56 -13.34 33.41
C VAL A 637 -12.96 -13.68 34.85
N ARG A 638 -14.17 -14.22 35.06
CA ARG A 638 -14.79 -14.48 36.38
C ARG A 638 -15.09 -13.18 37.16
N SER A 639 -14.99 -13.23 38.49
CA SER A 639 -15.42 -12.16 39.40
C SER A 639 -14.48 -10.96 39.43
N ASP A 640 -13.17 -11.17 39.39
CA ASP A 640 -12.18 -10.12 39.56
C ASP A 640 -11.11 -10.21 38.46
N VAL A 641 -10.82 -9.07 37.81
CA VAL A 641 -9.70 -8.93 36.87
C VAL A 641 -9.16 -7.50 36.91
N ASN A 642 -7.85 -7.37 36.86
CA ASN A 642 -7.17 -6.09 36.69
C ASN A 642 -6.40 -6.11 35.37
N ILE A 643 -6.72 -5.19 34.47
CA ILE A 643 -6.12 -5.04 33.15
C ILE A 643 -5.29 -3.77 33.16
N THR A 644 -3.99 -3.87 32.91
CA THR A 644 -3.11 -2.70 32.79
C THR A 644 -2.46 -2.67 31.42
N LEU A 645 -2.39 -1.51 30.78
CA LEU A 645 -1.67 -1.30 29.52
C LEU A 645 -1.24 0.16 29.40
N GLU A 646 -0.25 0.41 28.55
CA GLU A 646 0.07 1.76 28.07
C GLU A 646 -0.28 1.85 26.58
N PHE A 647 -0.86 2.97 26.16
CA PHE A 647 -1.22 3.22 24.76
C PHE A 647 -0.81 4.60 24.30
N ARG A 648 -0.57 4.74 23.00
CA ARG A 648 -0.48 6.04 22.32
C ARG A 648 -1.21 5.95 21.00
N THR A 649 -1.93 7.00 20.62
CA THR A 649 -2.71 7.02 19.39
C THR A 649 -2.86 8.43 18.84
N SER A 650 -3.14 8.52 17.55
CA SER A 650 -3.56 9.71 16.81
C SER A 650 -5.05 9.66 16.44
N SER A 651 -5.77 8.62 16.88
CA SER A 651 -7.17 8.41 16.53
C SER A 651 -8.09 8.64 17.73
N GLU A 652 -9.22 9.29 17.49
CA GLU A 652 -10.28 9.49 18.49
C GLU A 652 -11.12 8.23 18.74
N ASN A 653 -10.95 7.19 17.93
CA ASN A 653 -11.73 5.96 18.00
C ASN A 653 -10.84 4.73 17.86
N GLY A 654 -11.09 3.69 18.65
CA GLY A 654 -10.35 2.44 18.51
C GLY A 654 -10.65 1.42 19.61
N VAL A 655 -10.82 0.17 19.22
CA VAL A 655 -10.97 -0.96 20.14
C VAL A 655 -9.62 -1.31 20.76
N LEU A 656 -9.48 -1.18 22.08
CA LEU A 656 -8.25 -1.55 22.78
C LEU A 656 -8.24 -3.03 23.15
N LEU A 657 -9.33 -3.54 23.74
CA LEU A 657 -9.42 -4.94 24.18
C LEU A 657 -10.87 -5.43 24.23
N GLY A 658 -11.11 -6.66 23.79
CA GLY A 658 -12.42 -7.32 23.85
C GLY A 658 -12.31 -8.78 24.25
N ILE A 659 -13.15 -9.19 25.21
CA ILE A 659 -13.31 -10.60 25.63
C ILE A 659 -14.80 -10.85 25.78
N SER A 660 -15.36 -11.75 24.98
CA SER A 660 -16.79 -12.06 24.99
C SER A 660 -17.07 -13.54 25.27
N SER A 661 -18.35 -13.85 25.41
CA SER A 661 -18.89 -15.21 25.39
C SER A 661 -19.88 -15.36 24.24
N ALA A 662 -20.26 -16.60 23.93
CA ALA A 662 -21.38 -16.87 23.03
C ALA A 662 -22.74 -16.37 23.57
N LYS A 663 -22.83 -16.03 24.86
CA LYS A 663 -24.02 -15.47 25.50
C LYS A 663 -23.91 -13.94 25.53
N VAL A 664 -24.11 -13.33 26.70
CA VAL A 664 -24.10 -11.88 26.90
C VAL A 664 -22.88 -11.40 27.71
N ASP A 665 -22.21 -12.32 28.41
CA ASP A 665 -21.08 -11.99 29.28
C ASP A 665 -19.89 -11.52 28.44
N ALA A 666 -19.38 -10.34 28.75
CA ALA A 666 -18.29 -9.74 28.01
C ALA A 666 -17.62 -8.60 28.79
N ILE A 667 -16.40 -8.27 28.36
CA ILE A 667 -15.65 -7.09 28.77
C ILE A 667 -15.10 -6.42 27.52
N GLY A 668 -15.17 -5.08 27.48
CA GLY A 668 -14.64 -4.26 26.40
C GLY A 668 -13.92 -3.03 26.92
N LEU A 669 -12.80 -2.68 26.28
CA LEU A 669 -12.08 -1.42 26.43
C LEU A 669 -11.97 -0.78 25.05
N GLU A 670 -12.45 0.46 24.92
CA GLU A 670 -12.43 1.19 23.65
C GLU A 670 -12.33 2.70 23.86
N ILE A 671 -11.80 3.38 22.85
CA ILE A 671 -11.82 4.83 22.72
C ILE A 671 -12.96 5.16 21.75
N VAL A 672 -13.87 6.05 22.15
CA VAL A 672 -15.00 6.50 21.33
C VAL A 672 -15.14 8.00 21.47
N ASN A 673 -14.99 8.73 20.36
CA ASN A 673 -15.03 10.20 20.30
C ASN A 673 -14.13 10.85 21.37
N GLY A 674 -12.89 10.35 21.49
CA GLY A 674 -11.90 10.87 22.44
C GLY A 674 -12.16 10.54 23.91
N LYS A 675 -13.20 9.76 24.24
CA LYS A 675 -13.50 9.27 25.59
C LYS A 675 -13.04 7.83 25.70
N LEU A 676 -12.61 7.41 26.89
CA LEU A 676 -12.19 6.02 27.14
C LEU A 676 -13.24 5.28 27.95
N LEU A 677 -13.73 4.17 27.42
CA LEU A 677 -14.84 3.42 27.98
C LEU A 677 -14.40 2.03 28.41
N PHE A 678 -14.79 1.64 29.62
CA PHE A 678 -14.65 0.28 30.13
C PHE A 678 -16.02 -0.33 30.36
N HIS A 679 -16.37 -1.30 29.51
CA HIS A 679 -17.65 -2.00 29.50
C HIS A 679 -17.52 -3.39 30.13
N VAL A 680 -18.47 -3.74 30.98
CA VAL A 680 -18.58 -5.08 31.59
C VAL A 680 -20.04 -5.51 31.60
N ASN A 681 -20.32 -6.73 31.17
CA ASN A 681 -21.62 -7.37 31.31
C ASN A 681 -21.45 -8.71 32.04
N ASN A 682 -22.05 -8.82 33.23
CA ASN A 682 -22.07 -10.02 34.06
C ASN A 682 -23.32 -10.90 33.80
N GLY A 683 -24.05 -10.63 32.71
CA GLY A 683 -25.30 -11.30 32.35
C GLY A 683 -26.57 -10.58 32.79
N ALA A 684 -26.44 -9.49 33.56
CA ALA A 684 -27.55 -8.68 34.08
C ALA A 684 -27.55 -7.24 33.51
N GLY A 685 -26.95 -7.03 32.34
CA GLY A 685 -26.87 -5.72 31.69
C GLY A 685 -25.47 -5.12 31.75
N ARG A 686 -25.24 -4.15 30.85
CA ARG A 686 -23.92 -3.52 30.65
C ARG A 686 -23.66 -2.43 31.69
N ILE A 687 -22.53 -2.55 32.37
CA ILE A 687 -21.93 -1.56 33.25
C ILE A 687 -20.85 -0.84 32.45
N THR A 688 -20.82 0.49 32.51
CA THR A 688 -19.82 1.29 31.78
C THR A 688 -19.19 2.31 32.72
N ALA A 689 -17.87 2.26 32.86
CA ALA A 689 -17.11 3.39 33.39
C ALA A 689 -16.56 4.22 32.22
N THR A 690 -16.89 5.51 32.18
CA THR A 690 -16.47 6.43 31.12
C THR A 690 -15.49 7.44 31.68
N TYR A 691 -14.29 7.47 31.15
CA TYR A 691 -13.30 8.51 31.40
C TYR A 691 -13.39 9.57 30.32
N GLU A 692 -13.66 10.81 30.72
CA GLU A 692 -13.68 11.96 29.84
C GLU A 692 -12.48 12.86 30.17
N PRO A 693 -11.55 13.06 29.22
CA PRO A 693 -10.39 13.89 29.47
C PRO A 693 -10.78 15.36 29.66
N ARG A 694 -10.05 16.07 30.54
CA ARG A 694 -10.34 17.49 30.86
C ARG A 694 -10.04 18.44 29.70
N ALA A 695 -9.12 18.06 28.81
CA ALA A 695 -8.79 18.78 27.59
C ALA A 695 -9.25 17.98 26.37
N THR A 696 -9.80 18.67 25.37
CA THR A 696 -10.16 18.07 24.08
C THR A 696 -8.94 17.44 23.42
N ASN A 697 -9.08 16.22 22.88
CA ASN A 697 -8.06 15.48 22.14
C ASN A 697 -6.83 15.05 22.97
N SER A 698 -6.93 15.03 24.30
CA SER A 698 -5.79 14.70 25.15
C SER A 698 -5.40 13.22 25.15
N LEU A 699 -6.20 12.31 24.59
CA LEU A 699 -5.88 10.87 24.48
C LEU A 699 -5.39 10.46 23.09
N CYS A 700 -5.52 11.34 22.10
CA CYS A 700 -5.06 11.16 20.72
C CYS A 700 -3.89 12.09 20.38
N ASP A 701 -3.13 12.51 21.40
CA ASP A 701 -2.04 13.48 21.29
C ASP A 701 -0.71 12.85 20.82
N GLY A 702 -0.73 11.56 20.45
CA GLY A 702 0.44 10.79 20.03
C GLY A 702 1.38 10.37 21.16
N LYS A 703 1.10 10.75 22.42
CA LYS A 703 1.91 10.44 23.60
C LYS A 703 1.42 9.20 24.35
N TRP A 704 2.27 8.68 25.23
CA TRP A 704 1.97 7.51 26.04
C TRP A 704 1.04 7.86 27.20
N HIS A 705 -0.09 7.16 27.27
CA HIS A 705 -1.04 7.18 28.39
C HIS A 705 -1.03 5.84 29.11
N SER A 706 -1.21 5.88 30.44
CA SER A 706 -1.33 4.70 31.28
C SER A 706 -2.80 4.39 31.55
N LEU A 707 -3.21 3.15 31.30
CA LEU A 707 -4.56 2.66 31.52
C LEU A 707 -4.57 1.50 32.51
N GLN A 708 -5.44 1.58 33.51
CA GLN A 708 -5.76 0.49 34.40
C GLN A 708 -7.28 0.31 34.52
N ALA A 709 -7.78 -0.86 34.16
CA ALA A 709 -9.19 -1.22 34.24
C ALA A 709 -9.38 -2.40 35.20
N ASN A 710 -10.04 -2.14 36.32
CA ASN A 710 -10.28 -3.10 37.39
C ASN A 710 -11.76 -3.44 37.47
N LYS A 711 -12.07 -4.73 37.33
CA LYS A 711 -13.37 -5.29 37.67
C LYS A 711 -13.25 -6.01 39.00
N SER A 712 -14.14 -5.67 39.94
CA SER A 712 -14.36 -6.45 41.15
C SER A 712 -15.84 -6.72 41.38
N LYS A 713 -16.24 -7.98 41.18
CA LYS A 713 -17.64 -8.44 41.26
C LYS A 713 -18.56 -7.60 40.37
N HIS A 714 -19.45 -6.80 40.99
CA HIS A 714 -20.42 -5.93 40.34
C HIS A 714 -19.92 -4.49 40.18
N ARG A 715 -18.65 -4.20 40.52
CA ARG A 715 -18.03 -2.87 40.44
C ARG A 715 -16.94 -2.84 39.40
N VAL A 716 -16.82 -1.71 38.71
CA VAL A 716 -15.77 -1.44 37.74
C VAL A 716 -15.12 -0.10 38.03
N VAL A 717 -13.80 -0.06 37.90
CA VAL A 717 -12.98 1.14 38.07
C VAL A 717 -12.07 1.26 36.85
N LEU A 718 -12.07 2.42 36.22
CA LEU A 718 -11.16 2.75 35.13
C LEU A 718 -10.28 3.91 35.59
N ILE A 719 -8.96 3.74 35.48
CA ILE A 719 -7.95 4.72 35.87
C ILE A 719 -7.13 5.05 34.63
N VAL A 720 -7.10 6.32 34.25
CA VAL A 720 -6.34 6.84 33.10
C VAL A 720 -5.43 7.95 33.59
N ASP A 721 -4.12 7.80 33.39
CA ASP A 721 -3.09 8.75 33.84
C ASP A 721 -3.20 9.17 35.32
N GLY A 722 -3.70 8.26 36.16
CA GLY A 722 -3.88 8.44 37.61
C GLY A 722 -5.28 8.92 38.02
N ASP A 723 -6.10 9.41 37.10
CA ASP A 723 -7.48 9.83 37.37
C ASP A 723 -8.44 8.62 37.30
N ALA A 724 -9.26 8.42 38.34
CA ALA A 724 -10.12 7.25 38.48
C ALA A 724 -11.61 7.58 38.33
N VAL A 725 -12.30 6.81 37.49
CA VAL A 725 -13.76 6.81 37.32
C VAL A 725 -14.34 5.45 37.72
N ARG A 726 -15.56 5.42 38.26
CA ARG A 726 -16.17 4.22 38.84
C ARG A 726 -17.59 4.04 38.33
N ALA A 727 -17.99 2.79 38.15
CA ALA A 727 -19.37 2.42 37.90
C ALA A 727 -19.71 1.10 38.61
N GLU A 728 -20.98 0.87 38.90
CA GLU A 728 -21.45 -0.36 39.55
C GLU A 728 -22.78 -0.83 38.98
N SER A 729 -23.01 -2.14 39.00
CA SER A 729 -24.29 -2.72 38.59
C SER A 729 -25.32 -2.61 39.71
N PRO A 730 -26.58 -2.30 39.39
CA PRO A 730 -27.68 -2.42 40.34
C PRO A 730 -27.95 -3.88 40.76
N HIS A 731 -27.49 -4.86 39.97
CA HIS A 731 -27.68 -6.29 40.23
C HIS A 731 -26.50 -6.88 41.01
N VAL A 732 -26.42 -6.60 42.31
CA VAL A 732 -25.29 -7.00 43.19
C VAL A 732 -25.01 -8.51 43.25
N GLN A 733 -26.01 -9.35 42.91
CA GLN A 733 -25.89 -10.82 42.85
C GLN A 733 -25.14 -11.30 41.58
N SER A 734 -25.16 -10.51 40.51
CA SER A 734 -24.48 -10.81 39.24
C SER A 734 -23.04 -10.33 39.32
N THR A 735 -22.12 -11.23 39.67
CA THR A 735 -20.73 -10.88 40.02
C THR A 735 -19.68 -11.47 39.08
N SER A 736 -19.97 -12.57 38.39
CA SER A 736 -19.03 -13.26 37.50
C SER A 736 -19.26 -12.87 36.04
N VAL A 737 -18.17 -12.87 35.26
CA VAL A 737 -18.19 -12.79 33.79
C VAL A 737 -17.67 -14.11 33.26
N ASP A 738 -18.55 -14.93 32.71
CA ASP A 738 -18.20 -16.28 32.27
C ASP A 738 -17.87 -16.29 30.77
N THR A 739 -16.84 -15.53 30.41
CA THR A 739 -16.28 -15.48 29.05
C THR A 739 -15.55 -16.76 28.67
N ASN A 740 -15.55 -17.06 27.38
CA ASN A 740 -14.84 -18.22 26.81
C ASN A 740 -14.23 -17.95 25.44
N ASN A 741 -14.30 -16.72 24.91
CA ASN A 741 -13.63 -16.37 23.67
C ASN A 741 -12.16 -15.97 23.92
N PRO A 742 -11.32 -15.97 22.87
CA PRO A 742 -9.99 -15.39 22.90
C PRO A 742 -9.98 -13.93 23.38
N ILE A 743 -8.81 -13.47 23.83
CA ILE A 743 -8.58 -12.05 24.09
C ILE A 743 -8.24 -11.39 22.76
N TYR A 744 -9.09 -10.48 22.32
CA TYR A 744 -8.85 -9.65 21.15
C TYR A 744 -8.31 -8.30 21.58
N VAL A 745 -7.24 -7.84 20.93
CA VAL A 745 -6.57 -6.56 21.23
C VAL A 745 -6.39 -5.78 19.94
N GLY A 746 -6.67 -4.48 20.00
CA GLY A 746 -6.54 -3.56 18.86
C GLY A 746 -7.66 -3.65 17.81
N GLY A 747 -8.56 -4.62 17.91
CA GLY A 747 -9.63 -4.89 16.94
C GLY A 747 -10.12 -6.33 17.10
N TYR A 748 -10.97 -6.81 16.20
CA TYR A 748 -11.41 -8.22 16.17
C TYR A 748 -11.96 -8.60 14.77
N PRO A 749 -12.04 -9.91 14.44
CA PRO A 749 -12.58 -10.37 13.15
C PRO A 749 -14.04 -9.94 12.92
N ALA A 750 -14.42 -9.65 11.67
CA ALA A 750 -15.77 -9.18 11.32
C ALA A 750 -16.89 -10.20 11.64
N ASP A 751 -16.57 -11.50 11.62
CA ASP A 751 -17.49 -12.59 11.95
C ASP A 751 -17.59 -12.85 13.47
N VAL A 752 -16.74 -12.21 14.27
CA VAL A 752 -16.75 -12.35 15.73
C VAL A 752 -17.59 -11.25 16.36
N LYS A 753 -18.65 -11.65 17.06
CA LYS A 753 -19.47 -10.74 17.85
C LYS A 753 -18.78 -10.40 19.18
N GLN A 754 -18.65 -9.10 19.46
CA GLN A 754 -18.19 -8.58 20.75
C GLN A 754 -19.35 -7.88 21.46
N ASN A 755 -19.84 -8.46 22.56
CA ASN A 755 -21.10 -8.02 23.18
C ASN A 755 -21.00 -6.73 24.02
N CYS A 756 -19.77 -6.32 24.39
CA CYS A 756 -19.52 -5.14 25.22
C CYS A 756 -18.79 -4.01 24.49
N LEU A 757 -18.44 -4.18 23.22
CA LEU A 757 -17.85 -3.12 22.41
C LEU A 757 -18.95 -2.45 21.58
N SER A 758 -18.88 -1.13 21.47
CA SER A 758 -19.80 -0.30 20.68
C SER A 758 -19.21 0.07 19.32
N SER A 759 -17.89 0.00 19.18
CA SER A 759 -17.15 0.27 17.95
C SER A 759 -16.60 -1.01 17.30
N GLN A 760 -16.58 -1.03 15.96
CA GLN A 760 -15.81 -2.01 15.17
C GLN A 760 -14.50 -1.42 14.64
N THR A 761 -14.22 -0.15 14.95
CA THR A 761 -13.03 0.55 14.47
C THR A 761 -11.80 -0.03 15.14
N SER A 762 -10.89 -0.58 14.33
CA SER A 762 -9.63 -1.10 14.83
C SER A 762 -8.75 0.04 15.33
N PHE A 763 -8.08 -0.19 16.45
CA PHE A 763 -7.13 0.73 17.04
C PHE A 763 -5.95 0.97 16.10
N ARG A 764 -5.60 2.24 15.94
CA ARG A 764 -4.39 2.69 15.27
C ARG A 764 -3.49 3.35 16.29
N GLY A 765 -2.25 2.90 16.41
CA GLY A 765 -1.33 3.41 17.42
C GLY A 765 -0.43 2.32 17.99
N CYS A 766 0.17 2.57 19.15
CA CYS A 766 0.98 1.56 19.83
C CYS A 766 0.42 1.18 21.19
N LEU A 767 0.57 -0.10 21.53
CA LEU A 767 0.27 -0.66 22.84
C LEU A 767 1.52 -1.31 23.42
N ARG A 768 1.71 -1.20 24.74
CA ARG A 768 2.74 -1.96 25.47
C ARG A 768 2.31 -2.29 26.89
N LYS A 769 3.06 -3.19 27.52
CA LYS A 769 2.87 -3.63 28.93
C LYS A 769 1.46 -4.16 29.25
N LEU A 770 0.75 -4.72 28.27
CA LEU A 770 -0.55 -5.33 28.50
C LEU A 770 -0.43 -6.51 29.48
N THR A 771 -1.09 -6.40 30.61
CA THR A 771 -1.07 -7.42 31.67
C THR A 771 -2.48 -7.64 32.20
N LEU A 772 -2.89 -8.90 32.31
CA LEU A 772 -4.14 -9.30 32.96
C LEU A 772 -3.79 -10.00 34.27
N THR A 773 -4.28 -9.46 35.38
CA THR A 773 -4.04 -9.99 36.73
C THR A 773 -5.33 -10.50 37.35
N LYS A 774 -5.29 -11.71 37.91
CA LYS A 774 -6.41 -12.37 38.56
C LYS A 774 -5.95 -13.02 39.87
N GLY A 775 -6.28 -12.41 40.99
CA GLY A 775 -5.73 -12.82 42.28
C GLY A 775 -4.19 -12.81 42.24
N PRO A 776 -3.50 -13.91 42.61
CA PRO A 776 -2.04 -14.00 42.54
C PRO A 776 -1.49 -14.28 41.13
N GLN A 777 -2.34 -14.60 40.15
CA GLN A 777 -1.90 -14.92 38.79
C GLN A 777 -1.75 -13.66 37.94
N VAL A 778 -0.52 -13.37 37.52
CA VAL A 778 -0.20 -12.29 36.59
C VAL A 778 0.08 -12.90 35.21
N GLN A 779 -0.68 -12.51 34.20
CA GLN A 779 -0.51 -12.97 32.83
C GLN A 779 -0.08 -11.79 31.94
N PRO A 780 1.22 -11.63 31.66
CA PRO A 780 1.69 -10.68 30.66
C PRO A 780 1.32 -11.17 29.25
N CYS A 781 0.83 -10.25 28.42
CA CYS A 781 0.41 -10.54 27.06
C CYS A 781 1.49 -10.09 26.08
N ASP A 782 2.30 -11.04 25.61
CA ASP A 782 3.23 -10.80 24.50
C ASP A 782 2.51 -11.02 23.16
N PHE A 783 2.32 -9.92 22.42
CA PHE A 783 1.62 -9.94 21.14
C PHE A 783 2.31 -10.79 20.07
N SER A 784 3.62 -11.01 20.15
CA SER A 784 4.33 -11.90 19.22
C SER A 784 3.91 -13.37 19.33
N ARG A 785 3.26 -13.72 20.44
CA ARG A 785 2.77 -15.07 20.73
C ARG A 785 1.28 -15.25 20.44
N ALA A 786 0.63 -14.21 19.91
CA ALA A 786 -0.75 -14.34 19.45
C ALA A 786 -0.86 -15.44 18.39
N PHE A 787 -1.97 -16.18 18.45
CA PHE A 787 -2.21 -17.30 17.53
C PHE A 787 -2.82 -16.81 16.21
N ASP A 788 -3.35 -15.58 16.21
CA ASP A 788 -3.84 -14.87 15.02
C ASP A 788 -3.44 -13.39 15.15
N LEU A 789 -2.85 -12.85 14.09
CA LEU A 789 -2.28 -11.50 14.01
C LEU A 789 -2.53 -10.95 12.61
N GLN A 790 -3.18 -9.79 12.53
CA GLN A 790 -3.41 -9.07 11.27
C GLN A 790 -3.13 -7.59 11.47
N GLY A 791 -2.34 -6.94 10.61
CA GLY A 791 -2.06 -5.50 10.73
C GLY A 791 -1.37 -5.08 12.04
N VAL A 792 -0.66 -6.02 12.68
CA VAL A 792 0.05 -5.82 13.96
C VAL A 792 1.54 -6.07 13.76
N PHE A 793 2.37 -5.20 14.32
CA PHE A 793 3.83 -5.28 14.28
C PHE A 793 4.36 -5.42 15.72
N PRO A 794 4.51 -6.68 16.22
CA PRO A 794 4.97 -6.93 17.57
C PRO A 794 6.37 -6.37 17.79
N HIS A 795 6.59 -5.73 18.95
CA HIS A 795 7.90 -5.19 19.34
C HIS A 795 8.51 -4.20 18.34
N SER A 796 7.67 -3.51 17.55
CA SER A 796 8.09 -2.56 16.52
C SER A 796 7.11 -1.39 16.46
N CYS A 797 7.13 -0.54 17.50
CA CYS A 797 6.38 0.70 17.50
C CYS A 797 7.18 1.82 16.83
N PRO A 798 6.69 2.48 15.77
CA PRO A 798 7.37 3.64 15.19
C PRO A 798 7.63 4.71 16.25
N ARG A 799 8.73 5.45 16.14
CA ARG A 799 8.92 6.68 16.92
C ARG A 799 8.18 7.82 16.21
N ALA A 800 7.39 8.59 16.95
CA ALA A 800 6.88 9.86 16.43
C ALA A 800 8.02 10.88 16.55
N GLU A 801 8.29 11.65 15.50
CA GLU A 801 9.20 12.79 15.59
C GLU A 801 8.64 13.77 16.63
N PRO A 802 9.47 14.25 17.57
CA PRO A 802 9.04 15.09 18.70
C PRO A 802 8.56 16.48 18.32
#